data_AF-I8TRB4-F1
#
_entry.id   AF-I8TRB4-F1
#
_cell.length_a   1.000
_cell.length_b   1.000
_cell.length_c   1.000
_cell.angle_alpha   90.00
_cell.angle_beta   90.00
_cell.angle_gamma   90.00
#
_symmetry.space_group_name_H-M   'P 1'
#
loop_
_entity.id
_entity.type
_entity.pdbx_description
1 polymer ?
#
loop_
_entity_poly.entity_id
_entity_poly.type
_entity_poly.pdbx_seq_one_letter_code
_entity_poly.pdbx_strand_id
1 'polypeptide(L)'
;MQSTDLRKKVGQLFAVGFHGLTPSPEIKTLIHEYGLGGIVLFKRNISDAAQLQSLTHSLQEEARLAGHDYPLFIGIDQENGLVTRISPPIAAQLPGPMALGATYASELAKEVGTVTGETLRLFGINMNYAPVCDINSEPLNPVIGVRSFGDHPGLVGRLACATAQGLREQKVVPSVKHFPGHGDTAVDSHYGLPVISKTREQLDKCELRPFRRAIAEGIEAVMTAHISLPSVDDSHLPATLSAKALNILRKDMNYDGMVITDCLEMDGIRASYGTEQGAVLALGAGCDSIMVCHTYDVQVGSIDKICEAVESGKVPTSRLEEACRRVTALKARFLSWDAALKSQGLNGLTSLKQKGAKLAKEAYSSSVTLVRDTQSILPLSPSSKIAFLFPGDKTPAGGAVDGEGLGRKGSYNASIYLDILKQWNNQAFEIQYGPMGLSTEQLSLVDAADVVIFASINARESAYQRTLGLELPRHNRPMVAMALCNPYDFLEDSFIQTYVATYEPTIEAFTVAVELLFRPHLAKGSLPVGPEKPAPRWLEVQQYAAATDFSQVYDVWLAALPSYRVSADNLTEAITPPPHVLPVESHHLVARTSYPESKVVGFCLLFVAAQQDTVCVQLAALAVDPKLQGRGVGTALLAECRAWMEKTFKKSRLELGSTFPRFWPGLPIDLPTEVQEFFVHRGFQLIPSPAVC
;
A
#
# COMPACT_ATOMS: atom_id res chain seq x y z
N MET A 1 -43.27 8.09 9.45
CA MET A 1 -42.91 7.26 8.27
C MET A 1 -41.61 7.72 7.62
N GLN A 2 -41.38 9.02 7.36
CA GLN A 2 -40.10 9.51 6.76
C GLN A 2 -38.83 9.19 7.58
N SER A 3 -38.88 9.16 8.92
CA SER A 3 -37.71 8.93 9.78
C SER A 3 -37.13 7.50 9.72
N THR A 4 -37.97 6.46 9.57
CA THR A 4 -37.51 5.06 9.50
C THR A 4 -36.80 4.75 8.17
N ASP A 5 -37.35 5.25 7.06
CA ASP A 5 -36.73 5.07 5.74
C ASP A 5 -35.41 5.85 5.64
N LEU A 6 -35.34 7.05 6.25
CA LEU A 6 -34.11 7.81 6.33
C LEU A 6 -33.03 7.06 7.13
N ARG A 7 -33.37 6.48 8.29
CA ARG A 7 -32.44 5.65 9.07
C ARG A 7 -31.89 4.50 8.24
N LYS A 8 -32.75 3.75 7.54
CA LYS A 8 -32.32 2.65 6.67
C LYS A 8 -31.41 3.13 5.54
N LYS A 9 -31.72 4.27 4.93
CA LYS A 9 -30.89 4.89 3.89
C LYS A 9 -29.52 5.32 4.43
N VAL A 10 -29.47 5.92 5.62
CA VAL A 10 -28.22 6.32 6.28
C VAL A 10 -27.41 5.10 6.71
N GLY A 11 -28.06 4.07 7.28
CA GLY A 11 -27.38 2.85 7.70
C GLY A 11 -26.69 2.10 6.57
N GLN A 12 -27.16 2.22 5.32
CA GLN A 12 -26.45 1.70 4.14
C GLN A 12 -25.06 2.31 3.94
N LEU A 13 -24.77 3.47 4.54
CA LEU A 13 -23.47 4.12 4.50
C LEU A 13 -22.52 3.63 5.61
N PHE A 14 -23.00 2.85 6.57
CA PHE A 14 -22.19 2.41 7.71
C PHE A 14 -21.53 1.06 7.47
N ALA A 15 -20.26 0.97 7.89
CA ALA A 15 -19.51 -0.26 8.08
C ALA A 15 -19.19 -0.41 9.58
N VAL A 16 -19.71 -1.45 10.22
CA VAL A 16 -19.60 -1.61 11.68
C VAL A 16 -19.02 -2.95 12.07
N GLY A 17 -18.31 -3.00 13.20
CA GLY A 17 -17.86 -4.25 13.80
C GLY A 17 -18.76 -4.68 14.96
N PHE A 18 -18.57 -5.91 15.42
CA PHE A 18 -19.27 -6.47 16.59
C PHE A 18 -18.37 -7.49 17.31
N HIS A 19 -18.79 -7.95 18.49
CA HIS A 19 -18.09 -8.99 19.27
C HIS A 19 -18.80 -10.34 19.15
N GLY A 20 -18.02 -11.42 19.13
CA GLY A 20 -18.53 -12.78 19.09
C GLY A 20 -18.29 -13.50 17.76
N LEU A 21 -18.57 -14.80 17.77
CA LEU A 21 -18.31 -15.73 16.67
C LEU A 21 -19.55 -16.03 15.80
N THR A 22 -20.71 -15.47 16.18
CA THR A 22 -22.00 -15.54 15.47
C THR A 22 -22.67 -14.17 15.52
N PRO A 23 -23.66 -13.88 14.66
CA PRO A 23 -24.34 -12.59 14.69
C PRO A 23 -25.04 -12.36 16.04
N SER A 24 -24.60 -11.35 16.78
CA SER A 24 -25.20 -10.94 18.05
C SER A 24 -26.59 -10.30 17.87
N PRO A 25 -27.41 -10.19 18.93
CA PRO A 25 -28.68 -9.47 18.85
C PRO A 25 -28.51 -8.03 18.33
N GLU A 26 -27.48 -7.34 18.79
CA GLU A 26 -27.18 -5.94 18.43
C GLU A 26 -26.89 -5.78 16.93
N ILE A 27 -26.06 -6.65 16.35
CA ILE A 27 -25.76 -6.56 14.92
C ILE A 27 -26.96 -6.93 14.05
N LYS A 28 -27.81 -7.86 14.52
CA LYS A 28 -29.09 -8.16 13.85
C LYS A 28 -30.02 -6.94 13.88
N THR A 29 -30.12 -6.24 15.00
CA THR A 29 -30.89 -4.99 15.09
C THR A 29 -30.38 -3.93 14.09
N LEU A 30 -29.06 -3.73 13.98
CA LEU A 30 -28.49 -2.80 12.98
C LEU A 30 -28.83 -3.21 11.54
N ILE A 31 -28.81 -4.51 11.23
CA ILE A 31 -29.15 -5.02 9.89
C ILE A 31 -30.65 -4.82 9.58
N HIS A 32 -31.54 -5.18 10.50
CA HIS A 32 -32.99 -5.20 10.26
C HIS A 32 -33.66 -3.83 10.41
N GLU A 33 -33.31 -3.10 11.46
CA GLU A 33 -33.99 -1.86 11.84
C GLU A 33 -33.31 -0.63 11.25
N TYR A 34 -31.97 -0.62 11.21
CA TYR A 34 -31.18 0.51 10.71
C TYR A 34 -30.69 0.32 9.28
N GLY A 35 -30.93 -0.83 8.65
CA GLY A 35 -30.55 -1.05 7.25
C GLY A 35 -29.04 -0.99 7.01
N LEU A 36 -28.24 -1.52 7.93
CA LEU A 36 -26.78 -1.49 7.90
C LEU A 36 -26.18 -1.91 6.54
N GLY A 37 -25.20 -1.15 6.02
CA GLY A 37 -24.60 -1.38 4.72
C GLY A 37 -23.44 -2.36 4.68
N GLY A 38 -22.68 -2.46 5.77
CA GLY A 38 -21.49 -3.30 5.83
C GLY A 38 -21.04 -3.69 7.24
N ILE A 39 -20.21 -4.73 7.27
CA ILE A 39 -19.63 -5.34 8.46
C ILE A 39 -18.11 -5.26 8.36
N VAL A 40 -17.43 -4.98 9.48
CA VAL A 40 -15.98 -5.08 9.63
C VAL A 40 -15.66 -6.24 10.58
N LEU A 41 -14.91 -7.23 10.09
CA LEU A 41 -14.46 -8.36 10.90
C LEU A 41 -13.06 -8.12 11.48
N PHE A 42 -12.86 -8.61 12.69
CA PHE A 42 -11.60 -8.58 13.43
C PHE A 42 -11.22 -9.99 13.89
N LYS A 43 -10.03 -10.15 14.49
CA LYS A 43 -9.60 -11.44 15.08
C LYS A 43 -10.61 -11.98 16.09
N ARG A 44 -11.29 -11.11 16.84
CA ARG A 44 -12.36 -11.47 17.80
C ARG A 44 -13.57 -12.18 17.18
N ASN A 45 -13.71 -12.17 15.85
CA ASN A 45 -14.79 -12.84 15.12
C ASN A 45 -14.36 -14.17 14.49
N ILE A 46 -13.09 -14.56 14.66
CA ILE A 46 -12.47 -15.68 13.96
C ILE A 46 -11.95 -16.70 14.98
N SER A 47 -12.54 -17.89 14.98
CA SER A 47 -12.08 -19.07 15.71
C SER A 47 -11.43 -20.08 14.77
N ASP A 48 -12.15 -20.50 13.74
CA ASP A 48 -11.72 -21.49 12.76
C ASP A 48 -12.40 -21.29 11.39
N ALA A 49 -11.99 -22.09 10.41
CA ALA A 49 -12.47 -21.98 9.03
C ALA A 49 -13.98 -22.20 8.89
N ALA A 50 -14.55 -23.19 9.59
CA ALA A 50 -15.96 -23.54 9.46
C ALA A 50 -16.84 -22.49 10.16
N GLN A 51 -16.42 -22.05 11.34
CA GLN A 51 -17.08 -20.96 12.07
C GLN A 51 -17.07 -19.66 11.26
N LEU A 52 -15.93 -19.27 10.67
CA LEU A 52 -15.86 -18.02 9.90
C LEU A 52 -16.78 -18.04 8.66
N GLN A 53 -16.82 -19.15 7.93
CA GLN A 53 -17.72 -19.30 6.78
C GLN A 53 -19.20 -19.29 7.20
N SER A 54 -19.52 -19.92 8.34
CA SER A 54 -20.88 -19.89 8.91
C SER A 54 -21.28 -18.46 9.31
N LEU A 55 -20.38 -17.74 9.98
CA LEU A 55 -20.63 -16.36 10.41
C LEU A 55 -20.96 -15.44 9.23
N THR A 56 -20.12 -15.43 8.19
CA THR A 56 -20.35 -14.56 7.03
C THR A 56 -21.61 -14.92 6.26
N HIS A 57 -21.92 -16.22 6.16
CA HIS A 57 -23.17 -16.67 5.58
C HIS A 57 -24.39 -16.19 6.38
N SER A 58 -24.40 -16.39 7.70
CA SER A 58 -25.49 -15.94 8.57
C SER A 58 -25.70 -14.43 8.53
N LEU A 59 -24.64 -13.62 8.46
CA LEU A 59 -24.77 -12.17 8.28
C LEU A 59 -25.49 -11.81 6.97
N GLN A 60 -25.19 -12.51 5.87
CA GLN A 60 -25.88 -12.29 4.59
C GLN A 60 -27.33 -12.80 4.62
N GLU A 61 -27.62 -13.89 5.34
CA GLU A 61 -29.00 -14.36 5.55
C GLU A 61 -29.83 -13.33 6.30
N GLU A 62 -29.29 -12.74 7.39
CA GLU A 62 -29.96 -11.68 8.14
C GLU A 62 -30.27 -10.46 7.24
N ALA A 63 -29.31 -10.04 6.41
CA ALA A 63 -29.53 -8.93 5.47
C ALA A 63 -30.56 -9.24 4.39
N ARG A 64 -30.60 -10.49 3.91
CA ARG A 64 -31.62 -10.92 2.96
C ARG A 64 -33.01 -10.93 3.60
N LEU A 65 -33.13 -11.45 4.82
CA LEU A 65 -34.37 -11.47 5.58
C LEU A 65 -34.87 -10.06 5.90
N ALA A 66 -33.95 -9.13 6.15
CA ALA A 66 -34.24 -7.71 6.36
C ALA A 66 -34.71 -6.97 5.09
N GLY A 67 -34.67 -7.62 3.92
CA GLY A 67 -35.13 -7.05 2.65
C GLY A 67 -34.15 -6.08 1.99
N HIS A 68 -32.84 -6.25 2.18
CA HIS A 68 -31.83 -5.41 1.53
C HIS A 68 -31.80 -5.64 0.01
N ASP A 69 -31.60 -4.56 -0.76
CA ASP A 69 -31.49 -4.66 -2.23
C ASP A 69 -30.22 -5.40 -2.67
N TYR A 70 -29.12 -5.17 -1.95
CA TYR A 70 -27.81 -5.77 -2.21
C TYR A 70 -27.25 -6.44 -0.95
N PRO A 71 -26.40 -7.47 -1.08
CA PRO A 71 -25.68 -8.05 0.04
C PRO A 71 -24.90 -7.01 0.86
N LEU A 72 -24.60 -7.36 2.11
CA LEU A 72 -23.69 -6.59 2.94
C LEU A 72 -22.29 -6.57 2.32
N PHE A 73 -21.60 -5.44 2.43
CA PHE A 73 -20.15 -5.51 2.45
C PHE A 73 -19.71 -6.26 3.70
N ILE A 74 -18.83 -7.24 3.56
CA ILE A 74 -18.14 -7.89 4.67
C ILE A 74 -16.66 -7.62 4.43
N GLY A 75 -16.14 -6.70 5.22
CA GLY A 75 -14.79 -6.15 5.16
C GLY A 75 -13.86 -6.71 6.24
N ILE A 76 -12.56 -6.65 5.99
CA ILE A 76 -11.51 -7.05 6.94
C ILE A 76 -10.20 -6.31 6.64
N ASP A 77 -9.34 -6.13 7.65
CA ASP A 77 -7.94 -5.69 7.47
C ASP A 77 -7.01 -6.88 7.23
N GLN A 78 -7.02 -7.43 6.01
CA GLN A 78 -6.09 -8.49 5.61
C GLN A 78 -4.98 -7.88 4.73
N GLU A 79 -4.08 -7.11 5.36
CA GLU A 79 -2.90 -6.53 4.70
C GLU A 79 -1.81 -7.58 4.42
N ASN A 80 -1.90 -8.73 5.08
CA ASN A 80 -0.88 -9.78 5.21
C ASN A 80 0.30 -9.32 6.09
N GLY A 81 1.33 -10.17 6.17
CA GLY A 81 2.44 -10.02 7.10
C GLY A 81 2.02 -9.69 8.52
N LEU A 82 2.52 -8.56 9.06
CA LEU A 82 2.26 -8.15 10.44
C LEU A 82 0.76 -7.92 10.74
N VAL A 83 -0.01 -7.37 9.78
CA VAL A 83 -1.45 -7.13 9.92
C VAL A 83 -2.23 -8.19 9.13
N THR A 84 -2.39 -9.33 9.80
CA THR A 84 -3.08 -10.52 9.29
C THR A 84 -4.18 -10.91 10.28
N ARG A 85 -5.43 -11.07 9.82
CA ARG A 85 -6.55 -11.53 10.67
C ARG A 85 -6.80 -13.02 10.47
N ILE A 86 -6.88 -13.47 9.21
CA ILE A 86 -6.96 -14.89 8.85
C ILE A 86 -5.52 -15.38 8.67
N SER A 87 -5.04 -16.11 9.67
CA SER A 87 -3.64 -16.56 9.79
C SER A 87 -3.58 -18.09 9.90
N PRO A 88 -2.38 -18.70 9.84
CA PRO A 88 -2.24 -20.12 10.17
C PRO A 88 -2.85 -20.45 11.55
N PRO A 89 -3.51 -21.61 11.70
CA PRO A 89 -3.64 -22.70 10.73
C PRO A 89 -4.82 -22.56 9.75
N ILE A 90 -5.60 -21.48 9.78
CA ILE A 90 -6.81 -21.30 8.95
C ILE A 90 -6.42 -21.08 7.48
N ALA A 91 -5.48 -20.17 7.22
CA ALA A 91 -4.94 -19.87 5.88
C ALA A 91 -3.40 -19.90 5.92
N ALA A 92 -2.76 -19.88 4.74
CA ALA A 92 -1.32 -19.70 4.66
C ALA A 92 -0.93 -18.26 5.03
N GLN A 93 0.21 -18.08 5.71
CA GLN A 93 0.80 -16.76 5.90
C GLN A 93 1.35 -16.28 4.56
N LEU A 94 0.98 -15.07 4.16
CA LEU A 94 1.49 -14.39 2.97
C LEU A 94 2.36 -13.19 3.39
N PRO A 95 3.33 -12.77 2.55
CA PRO A 95 4.19 -11.64 2.86
C PRO A 95 3.41 -10.33 2.98
N GLY A 96 3.82 -9.50 3.92
CA GLY A 96 3.31 -8.14 4.10
C GLY A 96 3.87 -7.15 3.08
N PRO A 97 3.41 -5.88 3.13
CA PRO A 97 3.77 -4.86 2.16
C PRO A 97 5.28 -4.60 2.03
N MET A 98 6.03 -4.43 3.11
CA MET A 98 7.47 -4.13 3.00
C MET A 98 8.29 -5.33 2.51
N ALA A 99 7.90 -6.55 2.90
CA ALA A 99 8.48 -7.77 2.34
C ALA A 99 8.26 -7.81 0.81
N LEU A 100 7.05 -7.52 0.33
CA LEU A 100 6.79 -7.37 -1.11
C LEU A 100 7.59 -6.21 -1.73
N GLY A 101 7.72 -5.10 -1.00
CA GLY A 101 8.60 -3.97 -1.32
C GLY A 101 10.00 -4.40 -1.69
N ALA A 102 10.60 -5.23 -0.83
CA ALA A 102 11.97 -5.70 -0.98
C ALA A 102 12.20 -6.60 -2.20
N THR A 103 11.12 -7.12 -2.81
CA THR A 103 11.19 -7.88 -4.06
C THR A 103 11.25 -6.99 -5.30
N TYR A 104 10.78 -5.74 -5.21
CA TYR A 104 10.56 -4.83 -6.34
C TYR A 104 9.68 -5.41 -7.48
N ALA A 105 8.97 -6.51 -7.24
CA ALA A 105 8.24 -7.27 -8.26
C ALA A 105 6.72 -7.05 -8.16
N SER A 106 6.18 -6.22 -9.06
CA SER A 106 4.74 -5.93 -9.10
C SER A 106 3.89 -7.16 -9.42
N GLU A 107 4.36 -8.06 -10.29
CA GLU A 107 3.62 -9.30 -10.59
C GLU A 107 3.47 -10.19 -9.35
N LEU A 108 4.51 -10.30 -8.53
CA LEU A 108 4.46 -11.04 -7.28
C LEU A 108 3.49 -10.40 -6.28
N ALA A 109 3.48 -9.06 -6.19
CA ALA A 109 2.51 -8.34 -5.36
C ALA A 109 1.07 -8.53 -5.84
N LYS A 110 0.85 -8.65 -7.15
CA LYS A 110 -0.45 -9.01 -7.74
C LYS A 110 -0.83 -10.44 -7.39
N GLU A 111 0.05 -11.40 -7.56
CA GLU A 111 -0.21 -12.81 -7.22
C GLU A 111 -0.55 -13.00 -5.75
N VAL A 112 0.15 -12.30 -4.85
CA VAL A 112 -0.19 -12.28 -3.42
C VAL A 112 -1.58 -11.69 -3.21
N GLY A 113 -1.90 -10.56 -3.84
CA GLY A 113 -3.26 -9.99 -3.82
C GLY A 113 -4.33 -10.96 -4.33
N THR A 114 -4.04 -11.74 -5.36
CA THR A 114 -4.94 -12.77 -5.91
C THR A 114 -5.18 -13.89 -4.90
N VAL A 115 -4.14 -14.47 -4.29
CA VAL A 115 -4.31 -15.55 -3.31
C VAL A 115 -5.00 -15.05 -2.04
N THR A 116 -4.71 -13.81 -1.61
CA THR A 116 -5.47 -13.16 -0.53
C THR A 116 -6.94 -13.02 -0.92
N GLY A 117 -7.25 -12.55 -2.13
CA GLY A 117 -8.61 -12.42 -2.65
C GLY A 117 -9.36 -13.75 -2.71
N GLU A 118 -8.73 -14.81 -3.20
CA GLU A 118 -9.27 -16.18 -3.20
C GLU A 118 -9.61 -16.65 -1.78
N THR A 119 -8.72 -16.37 -0.82
CA THR A 119 -8.90 -16.74 0.59
C THR A 119 -10.06 -16.00 1.22
N LEU A 120 -10.12 -14.68 1.04
CA LEU A 120 -11.21 -13.86 1.56
C LEU A 120 -12.55 -14.29 0.97
N ARG A 121 -12.58 -14.51 -0.35
CA ARG A 121 -13.80 -14.91 -1.06
C ARG A 121 -14.33 -16.27 -0.61
N LEU A 122 -13.44 -17.23 -0.32
CA LEU A 122 -13.82 -18.55 0.23
C LEU A 122 -14.57 -18.43 1.56
N PHE A 123 -14.20 -17.46 2.38
CA PHE A 123 -14.82 -17.17 3.67
C PHE A 123 -15.98 -16.17 3.59
N GLY A 124 -16.49 -15.83 2.40
CA GLY A 124 -17.61 -14.91 2.23
C GLY A 124 -17.28 -13.43 2.44
N ILE A 125 -16.00 -13.10 2.60
CA ILE A 125 -15.50 -11.73 2.73
C ILE A 125 -15.36 -11.13 1.32
N ASN A 126 -15.89 -9.93 1.12
CA ASN A 126 -16.01 -9.31 -0.21
C ASN A 126 -15.42 -7.90 -0.28
N MET A 127 -14.83 -7.41 0.81
CA MET A 127 -14.06 -6.17 0.87
C MET A 127 -12.80 -6.38 1.69
N ASN A 128 -11.68 -5.80 1.27
CA ASN A 128 -10.44 -5.79 2.03
C ASN A 128 -9.97 -4.35 2.19
N TYR A 129 -9.72 -3.94 3.43
CA TYR A 129 -9.16 -2.61 3.75
C TYR A 129 -7.65 -2.61 3.52
N ALA A 130 -7.27 -2.93 2.30
CA ALA A 130 -5.91 -3.04 1.79
C ALA A 130 -5.97 -2.82 0.26
N PRO A 131 -4.86 -2.41 -0.37
CA PRO A 131 -3.50 -2.28 0.17
C PRO A 131 -3.19 -0.90 0.79
N VAL A 132 -2.12 -0.85 1.57
CA VAL A 132 -1.58 0.40 2.13
C VAL A 132 -0.78 1.15 1.06
N CYS A 133 -1.14 2.42 0.85
CA CYS A 133 -0.53 3.40 -0.04
C CYS A 133 0.37 4.40 0.70
N ASP A 134 0.47 4.32 2.03
CA ASP A 134 1.38 5.17 2.80
C ASP A 134 2.83 4.91 2.43
N ILE A 135 3.62 5.97 2.40
CA ILE A 135 5.05 5.93 2.09
C ILE A 135 5.80 6.06 3.41
N ASN A 136 6.61 5.07 3.76
CA ASN A 136 7.33 5.07 5.04
C ASN A 136 8.55 6.00 5.01
N SER A 137 8.32 7.30 4.82
CA SER A 137 9.36 8.34 4.70
C SER A 137 9.99 8.72 6.04
N GLU A 138 9.30 8.47 7.15
CA GLU A 138 9.81 8.64 8.51
C GLU A 138 10.21 7.26 9.09
N PRO A 139 11.52 6.95 9.23
CA PRO A 139 11.98 5.67 9.75
C PRO A 139 11.52 5.34 11.18
N LEU A 140 11.14 6.34 11.97
CA LEU A 140 10.58 6.18 13.32
C LEU A 140 9.05 6.12 13.34
N ASN A 141 8.39 5.99 12.19
CA ASN A 141 6.94 5.93 12.13
C ASN A 141 6.42 4.70 12.92
N PRO A 142 5.66 4.92 14.01
CA PRO A 142 5.25 3.82 14.87
C PRO A 142 4.10 3.02 14.26
N VAL A 143 3.32 3.59 13.32
CA VAL A 143 2.03 3.04 12.85
C VAL A 143 2.16 2.27 11.54
N ILE A 144 2.92 2.81 10.59
CA ILE A 144 3.03 2.28 9.24
C ILE A 144 4.17 1.27 9.18
N GLY A 145 5.42 1.69 9.35
CA GLY A 145 6.58 0.80 9.33
C GLY A 145 6.51 -0.20 8.16
N VAL A 146 6.58 -1.50 8.48
CA VAL A 146 6.52 -2.61 7.52
C VAL A 146 5.18 -2.80 6.78
N ARG A 147 4.13 -2.06 7.18
CA ARG A 147 2.84 -2.01 6.46
C ARG A 147 2.92 -1.16 5.19
N SER A 148 3.95 -0.34 5.03
CA SER A 148 4.24 0.29 3.74
C SER A 148 5.10 -0.62 2.86
N PHE A 149 4.93 -0.51 1.54
CA PHE A 149 5.84 -1.15 0.58
C PHE A 149 7.25 -0.53 0.54
N GLY A 150 7.49 0.61 1.18
CA GLY A 150 8.80 1.28 1.21
C GLY A 150 8.70 2.79 1.37
N ASP A 151 9.80 3.50 1.19
CA ASP A 151 9.89 4.97 1.31
C ASP A 151 9.90 5.69 -0.07
N HIS A 152 9.81 4.94 -1.18
CA HIS A 152 9.79 5.52 -2.53
C HIS A 152 8.36 5.60 -3.10
N PRO A 153 7.81 6.79 -3.37
CA PRO A 153 6.43 6.97 -3.81
C PRO A 153 6.04 6.15 -5.04
N GLY A 154 6.95 6.04 -6.01
CA GLY A 154 6.71 5.29 -7.25
C GLY A 154 6.70 3.77 -7.05
N LEU A 155 7.44 3.25 -6.06
CA LEU A 155 7.45 1.82 -5.73
C LEU A 155 6.16 1.46 -4.99
N VAL A 156 5.83 2.24 -3.97
CA VAL A 156 4.61 2.08 -3.17
C VAL A 156 3.37 2.09 -4.06
N GLY A 157 3.24 3.10 -4.92
CA GLY A 157 2.12 3.16 -5.86
C GLY A 157 2.02 1.94 -6.78
N ARG A 158 3.15 1.44 -7.32
CA ARG A 158 3.15 0.25 -8.19
C ARG A 158 2.68 -1.00 -7.47
N LEU A 159 3.25 -1.30 -6.31
CA LEU A 159 2.96 -2.54 -5.60
C LEU A 159 1.57 -2.51 -4.96
N ALA A 160 1.15 -1.37 -4.42
CA ALA A 160 -0.21 -1.19 -3.93
C ALA A 160 -1.24 -1.41 -5.06
N CYS A 161 -1.06 -0.79 -6.23
CA CYS A 161 -2.03 -0.99 -7.32
C CYS A 161 -2.04 -2.44 -7.85
N ALA A 162 -0.88 -3.09 -7.91
CA ALA A 162 -0.78 -4.50 -8.29
C ALA A 162 -1.52 -5.42 -7.31
N THR A 163 -1.34 -5.23 -6.00
CA THR A 163 -2.10 -5.97 -4.97
C THR A 163 -3.60 -5.68 -5.07
N ALA A 164 -4.00 -4.42 -5.28
CA ALA A 164 -5.40 -4.05 -5.47
C ALA A 164 -6.02 -4.73 -6.71
N GLN A 165 -5.26 -4.84 -7.80
CA GLN A 165 -5.67 -5.57 -8.99
C GLN A 165 -5.94 -7.05 -8.68
N GLY A 166 -5.04 -7.72 -7.95
CA GLY A 166 -5.23 -9.12 -7.57
C GLY A 166 -6.51 -9.34 -6.75
N LEU A 167 -6.77 -8.47 -5.77
CA LEU A 167 -8.01 -8.50 -4.97
C LEU A 167 -9.26 -8.30 -5.85
N ARG A 168 -9.23 -7.29 -6.73
CA ARG A 168 -10.33 -6.96 -7.65
C ARG A 168 -10.68 -8.11 -8.58
N GLU A 169 -9.68 -8.80 -9.14
CA GLU A 169 -9.86 -9.95 -10.03
C GLU A 169 -10.60 -11.11 -9.32
N GLN A 170 -10.47 -11.22 -8.00
CA GLN A 170 -11.20 -12.20 -7.17
C GLN A 170 -12.54 -11.68 -6.63
N LYS A 171 -13.03 -10.56 -7.16
CA LYS A 171 -14.28 -9.91 -6.74
C LYS A 171 -14.30 -9.57 -5.25
N VAL A 172 -13.13 -9.18 -4.72
CA VAL A 172 -12.98 -8.55 -3.41
C VAL A 172 -12.67 -7.08 -3.65
N VAL A 173 -13.45 -6.18 -3.07
CA VAL A 173 -13.27 -4.72 -3.20
C VAL A 173 -11.98 -4.31 -2.49
N PRO A 174 -10.95 -3.82 -3.19
CA PRO A 174 -9.78 -3.22 -2.55
C PRO A 174 -10.10 -1.80 -2.07
N SER A 175 -9.51 -1.41 -0.94
CA SER A 175 -9.57 -0.04 -0.42
C SER A 175 -8.18 0.44 -0.09
N VAL A 176 -7.66 1.39 -0.89
CA VAL A 176 -6.33 1.96 -0.64
C VAL A 176 -6.35 2.91 0.55
N LYS A 177 -5.29 2.93 1.35
CA LYS A 177 -5.25 3.67 2.63
C LYS A 177 -3.85 4.13 3.04
N HIS A 178 -3.66 5.14 3.89
CA HIS A 178 -4.69 5.97 4.53
C HIS A 178 -4.58 7.39 3.95
N PHE A 179 -5.55 7.79 3.11
CA PHE A 179 -5.51 9.09 2.43
C PHE A 179 -5.56 10.24 3.45
N PRO A 180 -4.68 11.26 3.37
CA PRO A 180 -3.81 11.59 2.23
C PRO A 180 -2.37 11.05 2.33
N GLY A 181 -2.04 10.26 3.36
CA GLY A 181 -0.72 9.66 3.61
C GLY A 181 -0.32 9.77 5.07
N HIS A 182 -0.16 8.65 5.76
CA HIS A 182 0.16 8.53 7.19
C HIS A 182 1.64 8.22 7.47
N GLY A 183 2.41 7.92 6.42
CA GLY A 183 3.77 7.41 6.55
C GLY A 183 4.83 8.42 7.02
N ASP A 184 4.48 9.71 7.16
CA ASP A 184 5.35 10.79 7.64
C ASP A 184 4.95 11.34 9.02
N THR A 185 4.64 10.45 9.96
CA THR A 185 4.28 10.84 11.33
C THR A 185 5.05 10.03 12.35
N ALA A 186 5.49 10.68 13.42
CA ALA A 186 6.05 10.03 14.60
C ALA A 186 5.01 9.85 15.73
N VAL A 187 3.75 10.25 15.49
CA VAL A 187 2.64 10.18 16.44
C VAL A 187 1.64 9.16 15.93
N ASP A 188 1.24 8.24 16.81
CA ASP A 188 0.23 7.23 16.50
C ASP A 188 -1.19 7.80 16.62
N SER A 189 -1.97 7.69 15.53
CA SER A 189 -3.37 8.14 15.48
C SER A 189 -4.31 7.43 16.44
N HIS A 190 -3.91 6.26 16.97
CA HIS A 190 -4.67 5.55 17.99
C HIS A 190 -4.61 6.23 19.36
N TYR A 191 -3.59 7.08 19.61
CA TYR A 191 -3.34 7.70 20.91
C TYR A 191 -3.33 9.24 20.88
N GLY A 192 -3.46 9.85 19.71
CA GLY A 192 -3.53 11.31 19.53
C GLY A 192 -3.81 11.69 18.07
N LEU A 193 -3.92 12.99 17.76
CA LEU A 193 -4.09 13.48 16.39
C LEU A 193 -2.70 13.75 15.77
N PRO A 194 -2.24 12.95 14.79
CA PRO A 194 -1.00 13.23 14.08
C PRO A 194 -1.15 14.51 13.25
N VAL A 195 -0.09 15.32 13.20
CA VAL A 195 -0.05 16.57 12.45
C VAL A 195 1.07 16.50 11.41
N ILE A 196 0.72 16.64 10.14
CA ILE A 196 1.68 16.74 9.04
C ILE A 196 1.72 18.19 8.57
N SER A 197 2.87 18.86 8.72
CA SER A 197 3.03 20.28 8.39
C SER A 197 3.42 20.55 6.92
N LYS A 198 3.41 19.51 6.07
CA LYS A 198 3.77 19.59 4.65
C LYS A 198 2.81 20.48 3.87
N THR A 199 3.37 21.32 3.00
CA THR A 199 2.62 22.09 2.01
C THR A 199 1.97 21.19 0.97
N ARG A 200 0.97 21.71 0.26
CA ARG A 200 0.32 21.00 -0.84
C ARG A 200 1.31 20.49 -1.91
N GLU A 201 2.30 21.30 -2.29
CA GLU A 201 3.30 20.91 -3.28
C GLU A 201 4.17 19.73 -2.80
N GLN A 202 4.52 19.71 -1.51
CA GLN A 202 5.27 18.61 -0.91
C GLN A 202 4.45 17.32 -0.89
N LEU A 203 3.16 17.40 -0.52
CA LEU A 203 2.23 16.26 -0.56
C LEU A 203 2.10 15.69 -1.98
N ASP A 204 2.00 16.54 -3.00
CA ASP A 204 1.93 16.12 -4.41
C ASP A 204 3.22 15.43 -4.90
N LYS A 205 4.37 15.80 -4.33
CA LYS A 205 5.66 15.17 -4.66
C LYS A 205 5.87 13.83 -3.95
N CYS A 206 5.22 13.58 -2.82
CA CYS A 206 5.39 12.38 -2.01
C CYS A 206 4.05 11.67 -1.74
N GLU A 207 3.36 12.01 -0.65
CA GLU A 207 2.25 11.25 -0.05
C GLU A 207 1.10 10.96 -1.02
N LEU A 208 0.78 11.93 -1.89
CA LEU A 208 -0.36 11.81 -2.82
C LEU A 208 -0.04 10.97 -4.07
N ARG A 209 1.23 10.66 -4.35
CA ARG A 209 1.62 9.94 -5.58
C ARG A 209 1.00 8.53 -5.68
N PRO A 210 1.04 7.68 -4.64
CA PRO A 210 0.39 6.38 -4.68
C PRO A 210 -1.13 6.48 -4.91
N PHE A 211 -1.81 7.43 -4.25
CA PHE A 211 -3.25 7.64 -4.42
C PHE A 211 -3.61 8.12 -5.83
N ARG A 212 -2.88 9.09 -6.38
CA ARG A 212 -3.05 9.54 -7.77
C ARG A 212 -2.94 8.37 -8.75
N ARG A 213 -1.97 7.48 -8.52
CA ARG A 213 -1.81 6.28 -9.35
C ARG A 213 -3.00 5.32 -9.18
N ALA A 214 -3.42 5.04 -7.95
CA ALA A 214 -4.55 4.14 -7.69
C ALA A 214 -5.84 4.64 -8.35
N ILE A 215 -6.10 5.95 -8.30
CA ILE A 215 -7.23 6.58 -8.98
C ILE A 215 -7.11 6.44 -10.49
N ALA A 216 -5.90 6.67 -11.04
CA ALA A 216 -5.64 6.45 -12.47
C ALA A 216 -5.83 5.02 -12.94
N GLU A 217 -5.71 4.05 -12.04
CA GLU A 217 -5.92 2.63 -12.31
C GLU A 217 -7.33 2.18 -11.89
N GLY A 218 -8.24 3.12 -11.59
CA GLY A 218 -9.66 2.84 -11.36
C GLY A 218 -9.97 2.22 -9.99
N ILE A 219 -9.24 2.59 -8.93
CA ILE A 219 -9.46 2.05 -7.58
C ILE A 219 -10.90 2.21 -7.08
N GLU A 220 -11.45 1.14 -6.50
CA GLU A 220 -12.84 1.06 -6.03
C GLU A 220 -13.15 1.99 -4.86
N ALA A 221 -12.28 1.96 -3.86
CA ALA A 221 -12.47 2.66 -2.60
C ALA A 221 -11.15 3.27 -2.09
N VAL A 222 -11.27 4.40 -1.39
CA VAL A 222 -10.18 5.07 -0.69
C VAL A 222 -10.58 5.28 0.76
N MET A 223 -9.76 4.79 1.68
CA MET A 223 -9.92 5.02 3.11
C MET A 223 -9.12 6.25 3.56
N THR A 224 -9.76 7.16 4.29
CA THR A 224 -9.13 8.37 4.82
C THR A 224 -8.36 8.10 6.12
N ALA A 225 -7.46 8.99 6.52
CA ALA A 225 -6.73 8.97 7.78
C ALA A 225 -7.15 10.12 8.70
N HIS A 226 -7.09 9.89 10.02
CA HIS A 226 -7.32 10.92 11.03
C HIS A 226 -6.06 11.74 11.28
N ILE A 227 -5.64 12.55 10.30
CA ILE A 227 -4.40 13.34 10.34
C ILE A 227 -4.72 14.81 10.08
N SER A 228 -4.20 15.72 10.89
CA SER A 228 -4.32 17.16 10.65
C SER A 228 -3.30 17.64 9.62
N LEU A 229 -3.73 18.48 8.68
CA LEU A 229 -2.90 19.09 7.64
C LEU A 229 -3.01 20.62 7.66
N PRO A 230 -2.36 21.33 8.59
CA PRO A 230 -2.53 22.78 8.76
C PRO A 230 -2.20 23.61 7.52
N SER A 231 -1.28 23.13 6.68
CA SER A 231 -0.87 23.80 5.43
C SER A 231 -1.84 23.56 4.26
N VAL A 232 -2.84 22.69 4.44
CA VAL A 232 -3.94 22.43 3.49
C VAL A 232 -5.26 23.00 4.02
N ASP A 233 -5.51 22.81 5.32
CA ASP A 233 -6.67 23.32 6.03
C ASP A 233 -6.28 23.90 7.39
N ASP A 234 -6.40 25.21 7.51
CA ASP A 234 -6.12 26.01 8.71
C ASP A 234 -7.14 25.81 9.84
N SER A 235 -8.24 25.09 9.59
CA SER A 235 -9.18 24.70 10.65
C SER A 235 -8.63 23.63 11.61
N HIS A 236 -7.47 23.04 11.29
CA HIS A 236 -6.85 21.93 12.01
C HIS A 236 -7.68 20.64 12.08
N LEU A 237 -8.80 20.57 11.36
CA LEU A 237 -9.61 19.36 11.25
C LEU A 237 -8.75 18.19 10.72
N PRO A 238 -8.94 16.97 11.26
CA PRO A 238 -8.39 15.76 10.65
C PRO A 238 -8.86 15.65 9.20
N ALA A 239 -8.04 15.08 8.31
CA ALA A 239 -8.33 14.98 6.88
C ALA A 239 -9.67 14.28 6.60
N THR A 240 -10.05 13.29 7.41
CA THR A 240 -11.37 12.64 7.39
C THR A 240 -12.54 13.61 7.55
N LEU A 241 -12.37 14.71 8.30
CA LEU A 241 -13.40 15.71 8.60
C LEU A 241 -13.23 17.01 7.79
N SER A 242 -12.16 17.14 7.00
CA SER A 242 -11.83 18.36 6.26
C SER A 242 -12.31 18.28 4.80
N ALA A 243 -13.29 19.12 4.46
CA ALA A 243 -13.71 19.27 3.06
C ALA A 243 -12.58 19.76 2.15
N LYS A 244 -11.65 20.60 2.66
CA LYS A 244 -10.49 21.07 1.88
C LYS A 244 -9.55 19.91 1.57
N ALA A 245 -9.24 19.05 2.54
CA ALA A 245 -8.42 17.86 2.33
C ALA A 245 -9.09 16.85 1.38
N LEU A 246 -10.38 16.55 1.58
CA LEU A 246 -11.11 15.62 0.70
C LEU A 246 -11.35 16.17 -0.71
N ASN A 247 -11.38 17.49 -0.90
CA ASN A 247 -11.44 18.10 -2.23
C ASN A 247 -10.18 17.84 -3.07
N ILE A 248 -9.03 17.56 -2.45
CA ILE A 248 -7.86 17.07 -3.19
C ILE A 248 -8.22 15.77 -3.92
N LEU A 249 -8.88 14.84 -3.22
CA LEU A 249 -9.31 13.58 -3.80
C LEU A 249 -10.48 13.77 -4.79
N ARG A 250 -11.54 14.47 -4.35
CA ARG A 250 -12.77 14.63 -5.13
C ARG A 250 -12.64 15.52 -6.35
N LYS A 251 -12.00 16.68 -6.21
CA LYS A 251 -11.91 17.70 -7.26
C LYS A 251 -10.61 17.59 -8.03
N ASP A 252 -9.47 17.61 -7.33
CA ASP A 252 -8.18 17.73 -8.02
C ASP A 252 -7.73 16.40 -8.66
N MET A 253 -8.13 15.26 -8.09
CA MET A 253 -7.90 13.94 -8.66
C MET A 253 -9.13 13.37 -9.38
N ASN A 254 -10.25 14.10 -9.42
CA ASN A 254 -11.51 13.71 -10.05
C ASN A 254 -12.02 12.31 -9.62
N TYR A 255 -11.91 11.97 -8.34
CA TYR A 255 -12.27 10.65 -7.84
C TYR A 255 -13.77 10.49 -7.54
N ASP A 256 -14.46 9.67 -8.34
CA ASP A 256 -15.89 9.33 -8.14
C ASP A 256 -16.15 7.99 -7.44
N GLY A 257 -15.11 7.27 -7.01
CA GLY A 257 -15.27 6.02 -6.24
C GLY A 257 -15.66 6.27 -4.78
N MET A 258 -15.83 5.19 -4.00
CA MET A 258 -16.30 5.29 -2.62
C MET A 258 -15.18 5.79 -1.69
N VAL A 259 -15.45 6.84 -0.91
CA VAL A 259 -14.55 7.26 0.18
C VAL A 259 -15.09 6.75 1.50
N ILE A 260 -14.28 6.00 2.24
CA ILE A 260 -14.62 5.45 3.55
C ILE A 260 -13.73 6.07 4.64
N THR A 261 -14.26 6.28 5.83
CA THR A 261 -13.43 6.72 6.97
C THR A 261 -12.53 5.60 7.48
N ASP A 262 -11.42 5.93 8.14
CA ASP A 262 -10.87 5.02 9.16
C ASP A 262 -11.85 4.93 10.35
N CYS A 263 -11.58 4.07 11.32
CA CYS A 263 -12.46 3.87 12.47
C CYS A 263 -12.63 5.15 13.29
N LEU A 264 -13.85 5.71 13.29
CA LEU A 264 -14.15 6.95 14.02
C LEU A 264 -14.15 6.79 15.56
N GLU A 265 -13.94 5.58 16.08
CA GLU A 265 -13.72 5.36 17.52
C GLU A 265 -12.26 5.52 17.95
N MET A 266 -11.34 5.79 17.00
CA MET A 266 -9.95 6.14 17.30
C MET A 266 -9.84 7.55 17.94
N ASP A 267 -8.85 7.74 18.80
CA ASP A 267 -8.70 9.00 19.57
C ASP A 267 -8.41 10.23 18.72
N GLY A 268 -7.86 10.06 17.51
CA GLY A 268 -7.76 11.15 16.52
C GLY A 268 -9.10 11.82 16.16
N ILE A 269 -10.23 11.16 16.43
CA ILE A 269 -11.60 11.71 16.26
C ILE A 269 -12.35 11.71 17.58
N ARG A 270 -12.47 10.54 18.22
CA ARG A 270 -13.29 10.31 19.42
C ARG A 270 -12.99 11.31 20.54
N ALA A 271 -11.71 11.52 20.83
CA ALA A 271 -11.29 12.33 21.98
C ALA A 271 -11.59 13.83 21.80
N SER A 272 -11.63 14.33 20.56
CA SER A 272 -11.80 15.77 20.28
C SER A 272 -13.21 16.14 19.82
N TYR A 273 -13.85 15.31 18.99
CA TYR A 273 -15.12 15.64 18.35
C TYR A 273 -16.27 14.75 18.83
N GLY A 274 -15.96 13.59 19.42
CA GLY A 274 -16.92 12.51 19.62
C GLY A 274 -17.25 11.80 18.30
N THR A 275 -17.48 10.49 18.36
CA THR A 275 -17.69 9.65 17.18
C THR A 275 -18.95 10.06 16.39
N GLU A 276 -20.06 10.33 17.06
CA GLU A 276 -21.34 10.67 16.42
C GLU A 276 -21.26 11.99 15.63
N GLN A 277 -20.68 13.03 16.24
CA GLN A 277 -20.49 14.32 15.56
C GLN A 277 -19.38 14.21 14.50
N GLY A 278 -18.37 13.37 14.72
CA GLY A 278 -17.39 12.98 13.71
C GLY A 278 -18.02 12.36 12.47
N ALA A 279 -19.02 11.49 12.62
CA ALA A 279 -19.75 10.87 11.51
C ALA A 279 -20.47 11.91 10.64
N VAL A 280 -21.14 12.88 11.28
CA VAL A 280 -21.79 14.01 10.57
C VAL A 280 -20.77 14.85 9.81
N LEU A 281 -19.64 15.19 10.44
CA LEU A 281 -18.59 15.99 9.82
C LEU A 281 -17.94 15.24 8.64
N ALA A 282 -17.67 13.95 8.78
CA ALA A 282 -17.07 13.13 7.72
C ALA A 282 -18.00 13.03 6.50
N LEU A 283 -19.30 12.77 6.70
CA LEU A 283 -20.27 12.74 5.61
C LEU A 283 -20.34 14.10 4.91
N GLY A 284 -20.42 15.19 5.69
CA GLY A 284 -20.44 16.56 5.17
C GLY A 284 -19.17 16.95 4.42
N ALA A 285 -18.01 16.44 4.83
CA ALA A 285 -16.72 16.71 4.19
C ALA A 285 -16.53 16.02 2.84
N GLY A 286 -17.19 14.87 2.61
CA GLY A 286 -17.12 14.13 1.35
C GLY A 286 -16.89 12.63 1.46
N CYS A 287 -16.87 12.06 2.68
CA CYS A 287 -16.85 10.61 2.90
C CYS A 287 -18.22 10.00 2.60
N ASP A 288 -18.27 8.89 1.89
CA ASP A 288 -19.52 8.21 1.53
C ASP A 288 -19.88 7.07 2.48
N SER A 289 -18.88 6.45 3.10
CA SER A 289 -19.08 5.39 4.08
C SER A 289 -18.37 5.70 5.41
N ILE A 290 -19.04 5.40 6.51
CA ILE A 290 -18.61 5.70 7.87
C ILE A 290 -18.29 4.41 8.62
N MET A 291 -17.09 4.33 9.18
CA MET A 291 -16.61 3.16 9.91
C MET A 291 -16.67 3.37 11.43
N VAL A 292 -17.41 2.50 12.13
CA VAL A 292 -17.56 2.51 13.61
C VAL A 292 -17.46 1.07 14.15
N CYS A 293 -16.28 0.68 14.62
CA CYS A 293 -15.90 -0.73 14.71
C CYS A 293 -16.31 -1.48 15.99
N HIS A 294 -16.68 -0.83 17.09
CA HIS A 294 -16.70 -1.49 18.41
C HIS A 294 -18.01 -1.33 19.18
N THR A 295 -18.51 -0.11 19.33
CA THR A 295 -19.53 0.19 20.34
C THR A 295 -20.92 0.36 19.74
N TYR A 296 -21.87 -0.53 20.09
CA TYR A 296 -23.23 -0.52 19.55
C TYR A 296 -23.97 0.80 19.74
N ASP A 297 -23.98 1.35 20.96
CA ASP A 297 -24.68 2.61 21.25
C ASP A 297 -24.14 3.77 20.41
N VAL A 298 -22.82 3.78 20.15
CA VAL A 298 -22.16 4.79 19.32
C VAL A 298 -22.51 4.59 17.83
N GLN A 299 -22.65 3.34 17.38
CA GLN A 299 -23.10 3.02 16.02
C GLN A 299 -24.52 3.56 15.77
N VAL A 300 -25.45 3.26 16.68
CA VAL A 300 -26.84 3.77 16.63
C VAL A 300 -26.87 5.29 16.71
N GLY A 301 -26.19 5.87 17.71
CA GLY A 301 -26.13 7.31 17.90
C GLY A 301 -25.55 8.05 16.69
N SER A 302 -24.55 7.48 16.01
CA SER A 302 -23.98 8.06 14.80
C SER A 302 -24.95 8.08 13.62
N ILE A 303 -25.74 7.01 13.44
CA ILE A 303 -26.78 6.94 12.39
C ILE A 303 -27.87 7.98 12.68
N ASP A 304 -28.36 8.04 13.91
CA ASP A 304 -29.38 8.99 14.33
C ASP A 304 -28.89 10.44 14.19
N LYS A 305 -27.63 10.71 14.56
CA LYS A 305 -27.03 12.06 14.43
C LYS A 305 -26.94 12.52 12.99
N ILE A 306 -26.65 11.62 12.05
CA ILE A 306 -26.68 11.95 10.62
C ILE A 306 -28.12 12.21 10.15
N CYS A 307 -29.10 11.42 10.61
CA CYS A 307 -30.51 11.67 10.29
C CYS A 307 -30.94 13.07 10.74
N GLU A 308 -30.65 13.45 11.99
CA GLU A 308 -30.91 14.79 12.52
C GLU A 308 -30.22 15.89 11.69
N ALA A 309 -28.97 15.67 11.28
CA ALA A 309 -28.21 16.62 10.49
C ALA A 309 -28.78 16.81 9.07
N VAL A 310 -29.34 15.74 8.47
CA VAL A 310 -30.00 15.81 7.16
C VAL A 310 -31.37 16.50 7.28
N GLU A 311 -32.17 16.13 8.27
CA GLU A 311 -33.50 16.71 8.51
C GLU A 311 -33.43 18.21 8.84
N SER A 312 -32.39 18.64 9.57
CA SER A 312 -32.13 20.06 9.87
C SER A 312 -31.47 20.82 8.71
N GLY A 313 -31.06 20.15 7.64
CA GLY A 313 -30.35 20.76 6.50
C GLY A 313 -28.88 21.08 6.75
N LYS A 314 -28.31 20.71 7.91
CA LYS A 314 -26.87 20.83 8.20
C LYS A 314 -26.03 19.98 7.24
N VAL A 315 -26.52 18.80 6.87
CA VAL A 315 -26.00 18.00 5.76
C VAL A 315 -27.04 18.06 4.63
N PRO A 316 -26.73 18.63 3.47
CA PRO A 316 -27.68 18.68 2.36
C PRO A 316 -28.12 17.28 1.91
N THR A 317 -29.40 17.10 1.61
CA THR A 317 -29.94 15.83 1.08
C THR A 317 -29.19 15.34 -0.16
N SER A 318 -28.75 16.26 -1.02
CA SER A 318 -27.95 15.95 -2.21
C SER A 318 -26.61 15.28 -1.87
N ARG A 319 -25.99 15.63 -0.74
CA ARG A 319 -24.75 15.00 -0.26
C ARG A 319 -25.01 13.56 0.18
N LEU A 320 -26.12 13.32 0.89
CA LEU A 320 -26.54 11.97 1.26
C LEU A 320 -26.81 11.12 0.00
N GLU A 321 -27.52 11.66 -0.99
CA GLU A 321 -27.83 10.96 -2.24
C GLU A 321 -26.58 10.62 -3.05
N GLU A 322 -25.61 11.53 -3.10
CA GLU A 322 -24.32 11.30 -3.75
C GLU A 322 -23.55 10.15 -3.09
N ALA A 323 -23.51 10.12 -1.75
CA ALA A 323 -22.90 9.02 -0.99
C ALA A 323 -23.61 7.68 -1.27
N CYS A 324 -24.94 7.65 -1.16
CA CYS A 324 -25.74 6.46 -1.47
C CYS A 324 -25.49 5.97 -2.90
N ARG A 325 -25.43 6.86 -3.89
CA ARG A 325 -25.16 6.50 -5.29
C ARG A 325 -23.84 5.74 -5.43
N ARG A 326 -22.75 6.23 -4.81
CA ARG A 326 -21.43 5.60 -4.91
C ARG A 326 -21.38 4.25 -4.20
N VAL A 327 -21.92 4.17 -2.99
CA VAL A 327 -22.01 2.91 -2.23
C VAL A 327 -22.80 1.86 -3.02
N THR A 328 -23.98 2.23 -3.51
CA THR A 328 -24.84 1.33 -4.30
C THR A 328 -24.20 0.94 -5.63
N ALA A 329 -23.56 1.86 -6.35
CA ALA A 329 -22.85 1.56 -7.59
C ALA A 329 -21.73 0.54 -7.36
N LEU A 330 -21.00 0.67 -6.26
CA LEU A 330 -19.95 -0.29 -5.90
C LEU A 330 -20.53 -1.66 -5.53
N LYS A 331 -21.60 -1.70 -4.71
CA LYS A 331 -22.32 -2.95 -4.39
C LYS A 331 -22.81 -3.65 -5.66
N ALA A 332 -23.46 -2.92 -6.57
CA ALA A 332 -23.97 -3.45 -7.82
C ALA A 332 -22.88 -4.05 -8.72
N ARG A 333 -21.65 -3.51 -8.68
CA ARG A 333 -20.52 -3.98 -9.48
C ARG A 333 -19.86 -5.25 -8.93
N PHE A 334 -19.89 -5.47 -7.62
CA PHE A 334 -19.15 -6.56 -6.96
C PHE A 334 -20.02 -7.65 -6.33
N LEU A 335 -21.23 -7.30 -5.92
CA LEU A 335 -22.06 -8.14 -5.07
C LEU A 335 -23.29 -8.63 -5.83
N SER A 336 -23.65 -9.87 -5.54
CA SER A 336 -24.91 -10.49 -6.01
C SER A 336 -25.39 -11.44 -4.92
N TRP A 337 -26.69 -11.54 -4.74
CA TRP A 337 -27.25 -12.45 -3.75
C TRP A 337 -26.93 -13.92 -4.04
N ASP A 338 -26.91 -14.32 -5.32
CA ASP A 338 -26.55 -15.68 -5.72
C ASP A 338 -25.14 -16.03 -5.24
N ALA A 339 -24.18 -15.11 -5.37
CA ALA A 339 -22.83 -15.34 -4.87
C ALA A 339 -22.74 -15.32 -3.34
N ALA A 340 -23.49 -14.43 -2.67
CA ALA A 340 -23.40 -14.23 -1.22
C ALA A 340 -24.02 -15.38 -0.41
N LEU A 341 -25.10 -15.98 -0.91
CA LEU A 341 -25.81 -17.09 -0.26
C LEU A 341 -25.42 -18.46 -0.81
N LYS A 342 -24.52 -18.54 -1.79
CA LYS A 342 -24.01 -19.82 -2.27
C LYS A 342 -23.14 -20.47 -1.20
N SER A 343 -23.58 -21.61 -0.68
CA SER A 343 -22.72 -22.48 0.13
C SER A 343 -21.55 -22.98 -0.72
N GLN A 344 -20.35 -22.53 -0.41
CA GLN A 344 -19.13 -22.98 -1.10
C GLN A 344 -18.48 -24.20 -0.42
N GLY A 345 -18.85 -24.48 0.84
CA GLY A 345 -18.11 -25.39 1.71
C GLY A 345 -16.64 -24.98 1.86
N LEU A 346 -15.85 -25.79 2.55
CA LEU A 346 -14.39 -25.60 2.66
C LEU A 346 -13.61 -26.38 1.59
N ASN A 347 -14.30 -26.75 0.50
CA ASN A 347 -13.70 -27.44 -0.63
C ASN A 347 -12.65 -26.53 -1.27
N GLY A 348 -11.44 -27.04 -1.44
CA GLY A 348 -10.32 -26.28 -1.98
C GLY A 348 -9.49 -25.51 -0.95
N LEU A 349 -9.90 -25.42 0.33
CA LEU A 349 -9.10 -24.75 1.37
C LEU A 349 -7.69 -25.35 1.46
N THR A 350 -7.57 -26.68 1.42
CA THR A 350 -6.26 -27.37 1.44
C THR A 350 -5.40 -26.98 0.24
N SER A 351 -5.98 -26.95 -0.97
CA SER A 351 -5.27 -26.55 -2.20
C SER A 351 -4.83 -25.08 -2.13
N LEU A 352 -5.71 -24.21 -1.63
CA LEU A 352 -5.43 -22.80 -1.47
C LEU A 352 -4.32 -22.55 -0.43
N LYS A 353 -4.31 -23.29 0.68
CA LYS A 353 -3.21 -23.27 1.66
C LYS A 353 -1.88 -23.71 1.04
N GLN A 354 -1.89 -24.75 0.21
CA GLN A 354 -0.68 -25.22 -0.49
C GLN A 354 -0.18 -24.19 -1.52
N LYS A 355 -1.09 -23.61 -2.31
CA LYS A 355 -0.79 -22.52 -3.25
C LYS A 355 -0.19 -21.32 -2.52
N GLY A 356 -0.83 -20.88 -1.44
CA GLY A 356 -0.36 -19.77 -0.61
C GLY A 356 1.00 -20.04 0.02
N ALA A 357 1.23 -21.23 0.57
CA ALA A 357 2.53 -21.60 1.15
C ALA A 357 3.66 -21.63 0.10
N LYS A 358 3.38 -22.12 -1.11
CA LYS A 358 4.34 -22.09 -2.22
C LYS A 358 4.68 -20.65 -2.61
N LEU A 359 3.66 -19.80 -2.78
CA LEU A 359 3.82 -18.39 -3.14
C LEU A 359 4.56 -17.62 -2.05
N ALA A 360 4.22 -17.85 -0.78
CA ALA A 360 4.91 -17.25 0.36
C ALA A 360 6.40 -17.60 0.34
N LYS A 361 6.75 -18.88 0.13
CA LYS A 361 8.15 -19.31 0.04
C LYS A 361 8.89 -18.58 -1.09
N GLU A 362 8.29 -18.47 -2.27
CA GLU A 362 8.87 -17.74 -3.41
C GLU A 362 9.07 -16.26 -3.09
N ALA A 363 8.07 -15.62 -2.49
CA ALA A 363 8.12 -14.21 -2.16
C ALA A 363 9.15 -13.91 -1.07
N TYR A 364 9.19 -14.70 0.01
CA TYR A 364 10.18 -14.54 1.07
C TYR A 364 11.60 -14.79 0.56
N SER A 365 11.79 -15.80 -0.30
CA SER A 365 13.09 -16.05 -0.95
C SER A 365 13.55 -14.88 -1.82
N SER A 366 12.61 -14.05 -2.28
CA SER A 366 12.89 -12.86 -3.08
C SER A 366 12.89 -11.56 -2.27
N SER A 367 12.46 -11.58 -1.01
CA SER A 367 12.35 -10.40 -0.16
C SER A 367 13.46 -10.32 0.89
N VAL A 368 13.78 -11.43 1.57
CA VAL A 368 14.78 -11.41 2.66
C VAL A 368 16.10 -10.86 2.12
N THR A 369 16.62 -9.86 2.83
CA THR A 369 17.69 -9.01 2.32
C THR A 369 18.93 -9.15 3.21
N LEU A 370 20.03 -9.62 2.63
CA LEU A 370 21.36 -9.44 3.20
C LEU A 370 21.79 -8.00 2.95
N VAL A 371 21.67 -7.14 3.96
CA VAL A 371 21.95 -5.71 3.83
C VAL A 371 23.45 -5.46 3.73
N ARG A 372 24.24 -6.17 4.54
CA ARG A 372 25.71 -6.15 4.50
C ARG A 372 26.28 -7.40 5.15
N ASP A 373 27.46 -7.80 4.68
CA ASP A 373 28.33 -8.81 5.32
C ASP A 373 29.79 -8.40 5.17
N THR A 374 30.17 -7.31 5.82
CA THR A 374 31.54 -6.76 5.75
C THR A 374 32.56 -7.61 6.50
N GLN A 375 32.12 -8.52 7.39
CA GLN A 375 32.98 -9.52 8.03
C GLN A 375 33.24 -10.74 7.16
N SER A 376 32.43 -10.96 6.12
CA SER A 376 32.47 -12.19 5.31
C SER A 376 32.34 -13.45 6.17
N ILE A 377 31.41 -13.43 7.14
CA ILE A 377 31.14 -14.58 8.02
C ILE A 377 30.15 -15.56 7.40
N LEU A 378 29.46 -15.17 6.31
CA LEU A 378 28.54 -16.04 5.58
C LEU A 378 29.29 -16.76 4.42
N PRO A 379 28.97 -18.04 4.14
CA PRO A 379 28.01 -18.90 4.83
C PRO A 379 28.47 -19.33 6.23
N LEU A 380 27.54 -19.46 7.16
CA LEU A 380 27.80 -20.05 8.47
C LEU A 380 28.15 -21.55 8.36
N SER A 381 29.03 -22.03 9.23
CA SER A 381 29.33 -23.47 9.30
C SER A 381 28.21 -24.21 10.06
N PRO A 382 27.71 -25.36 9.54
CA PRO A 382 26.81 -26.25 10.28
C PRO A 382 27.39 -26.80 11.60
N SER A 383 28.72 -26.74 11.76
CA SER A 383 29.41 -27.22 12.96
C SER A 383 29.73 -26.13 13.99
N SER A 384 29.43 -24.86 13.69
CA SER A 384 29.68 -23.75 14.61
C SER A 384 28.76 -23.84 15.83
N LYS A 385 29.27 -23.52 17.01
CA LYS A 385 28.46 -23.29 18.20
C LYS A 385 27.78 -21.92 18.08
N ILE A 386 26.47 -21.92 17.81
CA ILE A 386 25.70 -20.69 17.58
C ILE A 386 24.91 -20.30 18.83
N ALA A 387 25.15 -19.10 19.35
CA ALA A 387 24.28 -18.47 20.35
C ALA A 387 23.17 -17.69 19.62
N PHE A 388 21.93 -18.14 19.73
CA PHE A 388 20.76 -17.48 19.16
C PHE A 388 20.06 -16.62 20.21
N LEU A 389 20.25 -15.31 20.11
CA LEU A 389 19.65 -14.34 21.02
C LEU A 389 18.32 -13.88 20.44
N PHE A 390 17.24 -14.11 21.18
CA PHE A 390 15.89 -13.73 20.77
C PHE A 390 15.21 -12.89 21.86
N PRO A 391 14.49 -11.82 21.52
CA PRO A 391 13.90 -10.96 22.53
C PRO A 391 12.77 -11.70 23.27
N GLY A 392 12.82 -11.67 24.60
CA GLY A 392 11.78 -12.21 25.47
C GLY A 392 10.56 -11.27 25.58
N ASP A 393 9.83 -11.36 26.70
CA ASP A 393 8.61 -10.59 26.93
C ASP A 393 8.79 -9.07 26.73
N LYS A 394 7.69 -8.40 26.34
CA LYS A 394 7.59 -6.93 26.11
C LYS A 394 8.25 -6.41 24.83
N THR A 395 8.37 -7.25 23.80
CA THR A 395 8.62 -6.82 22.42
C THR A 395 7.53 -5.86 21.93
N PRO A 396 7.90 -4.76 21.24
CA PRO A 396 6.94 -3.88 20.59
C PRO A 396 6.12 -4.64 19.56
N ALA A 397 4.83 -4.36 19.49
CA ALA A 397 3.92 -4.99 18.54
C ALA A 397 3.90 -4.30 17.16
N GLY A 398 4.40 -3.06 17.07
CA GLY A 398 4.14 -2.16 15.93
C GLY A 398 2.73 -1.56 15.98
N GLY A 399 2.61 -0.27 15.69
CA GLY A 399 1.50 0.64 16.01
C GLY A 399 0.27 0.60 15.09
N ALA A 400 -0.22 -0.58 14.73
CA ALA A 400 -1.59 -0.74 14.20
C ALA A 400 -2.15 -2.16 14.32
N VAL A 401 -1.40 -3.07 14.94
CA VAL A 401 -1.79 -4.49 15.00
C VAL A 401 -3.09 -4.65 15.80
N ASP A 402 -3.34 -3.74 16.74
CA ASP A 402 -4.47 -3.75 17.65
C ASP A 402 -5.33 -2.50 17.46
N GLY A 403 -6.07 -2.37 16.35
CA GLY A 403 -7.19 -1.42 16.24
C GLY A 403 -8.29 -1.56 17.33
N GLU A 404 -8.02 -2.34 18.37
CA GLU A 404 -8.80 -2.52 19.59
C GLU A 404 -8.16 -1.85 20.83
N GLY A 405 -7.00 -1.19 20.72
CA GLY A 405 -6.33 -0.54 21.86
C GLY A 405 -5.88 -1.52 22.96
N LEU A 406 -5.80 -2.83 22.66
CA LEU A 406 -5.57 -3.89 23.65
C LEU A 406 -4.10 -4.05 24.09
N GLY A 407 -3.17 -3.25 23.56
CA GLY A 407 -1.78 -3.21 24.03
C GLY A 407 -1.11 -4.58 24.04
N ARG A 408 -1.38 -5.45 23.05
CA ARG A 408 -0.79 -6.79 23.01
C ARG A 408 0.69 -6.68 22.74
N LYS A 409 1.50 -6.94 23.75
CA LYS A 409 2.91 -7.31 23.59
C LYS A 409 2.96 -8.62 22.80
N GLY A 410 3.66 -8.64 21.67
CA GLY A 410 3.79 -9.85 20.86
C GLY A 410 4.66 -10.87 21.60
N SER A 411 4.06 -11.81 22.34
CA SER A 411 4.83 -12.94 22.86
C SER A 411 5.13 -13.88 21.69
N TYR A 412 6.37 -13.86 21.21
CA TYR A 412 6.86 -14.77 20.19
C TYR A 412 7.53 -15.95 20.89
N ASN A 413 7.15 -17.17 20.49
CA ASN A 413 7.78 -18.37 21.02
C ASN A 413 9.13 -18.59 20.35
N ALA A 414 10.19 -18.09 20.99
CA ALA A 414 11.57 -18.18 20.53
C ALA A 414 12.03 -19.62 20.24
N SER A 415 11.49 -20.63 20.92
CA SER A 415 11.83 -22.03 20.68
C SER A 415 11.42 -22.52 19.29
N ILE A 416 10.33 -21.99 18.70
CA ILE A 416 9.94 -22.31 17.32
C ILE A 416 11.02 -21.80 16.33
N TYR A 417 11.58 -20.63 16.58
CA TYR A 417 12.67 -20.06 15.78
C TYR A 417 13.95 -20.87 15.96
N LEU A 418 14.27 -21.28 17.19
CA LEU A 418 15.40 -22.16 17.47
C LEU A 418 15.27 -23.49 16.73
N ASP A 419 14.08 -24.10 16.69
CA ASP A 419 13.85 -25.37 16.00
C ASP A 419 14.10 -25.26 14.49
N ILE A 420 13.78 -24.11 13.88
CA ILE A 420 14.14 -23.83 12.48
C ILE A 420 15.65 -23.76 12.31
N LEU A 421 16.35 -23.02 13.18
CA LEU A 421 17.81 -22.91 13.14
C LEU A 421 18.49 -24.27 13.33
N LYS A 422 17.95 -25.12 14.20
CA LYS A 422 18.46 -26.47 14.49
C LYS A 422 18.37 -27.44 13.32
N GLN A 423 17.49 -27.20 12.35
CA GLN A 423 17.47 -27.97 11.10
C GLN A 423 18.74 -27.76 10.26
N TRP A 424 19.44 -26.64 10.46
CA TRP A 424 20.68 -26.30 9.76
C TRP A 424 21.92 -26.44 10.64
N ASN A 425 21.78 -26.24 11.96
CA ASN A 425 22.87 -26.33 12.92
C ASN A 425 22.38 -26.91 14.26
N ASN A 426 22.73 -28.16 14.55
CA ASN A 426 22.29 -28.86 15.76
C ASN A 426 22.98 -28.38 17.06
N GLN A 427 24.01 -27.54 16.97
CA GLN A 427 24.72 -26.94 18.10
C GLN A 427 24.16 -25.57 18.50
N ALA A 428 23.18 -25.05 17.76
CA ALA A 428 22.52 -23.81 18.09
C ALA A 428 21.73 -23.92 19.43
N PHE A 429 21.89 -22.93 20.28
CA PHE A 429 21.16 -22.82 21.54
C PHE A 429 20.60 -21.40 21.72
N GLU A 430 19.44 -21.33 22.38
CA GLU A 430 18.70 -20.09 22.57
C GLU A 430 19.12 -19.38 23.86
N ILE A 431 19.25 -18.06 23.78
CA ILE A 431 19.33 -17.14 24.91
C ILE A 431 18.20 -16.12 24.76
N GLN A 432 17.22 -16.15 25.66
CA GLN A 432 16.23 -15.09 25.74
C GLN A 432 16.79 -13.89 26.48
N TYR A 433 16.67 -12.71 25.89
CA TYR A 433 17.12 -11.46 26.49
C TYR A 433 15.94 -10.50 26.71
N GLY A 434 16.02 -9.69 27.76
CA GLY A 434 14.94 -8.77 28.13
C GLY A 434 15.47 -7.46 28.68
N PRO A 435 14.60 -6.64 29.33
CA PRO A 435 14.98 -5.33 29.86
C PRO A 435 16.14 -5.35 30.88
N MET A 436 16.41 -6.49 31.52
CA MET A 436 17.52 -6.67 32.46
C MET A 436 18.86 -6.97 31.79
N GLY A 437 18.91 -7.08 30.45
CA GLY A 437 20.10 -7.50 29.72
C GLY A 437 20.37 -9.00 29.86
N LEU A 438 21.63 -9.38 29.71
CA LEU A 438 22.12 -10.76 29.86
C LEU A 438 22.70 -10.96 31.27
N SER A 439 22.47 -12.13 31.88
CA SER A 439 23.19 -12.54 33.09
C SER A 439 24.67 -12.80 32.78
N THR A 440 25.51 -12.84 33.83
CA THR A 440 26.94 -13.17 33.69
C THR A 440 27.15 -14.54 33.02
N GLU A 441 26.31 -15.52 33.35
CA GLU A 441 26.35 -16.85 32.72
C GLU A 441 25.96 -16.79 31.24
N GLN A 442 24.90 -16.05 30.90
CA GLN A 442 24.47 -15.86 29.52
C GLN A 442 25.54 -15.14 28.69
N LEU A 443 26.17 -14.10 29.25
CA LEU A 443 27.26 -13.38 28.59
C LEU A 443 28.49 -14.28 28.36
N SER A 444 28.82 -15.14 29.33
CA SER A 444 29.89 -16.14 29.18
C SER A 444 29.59 -17.14 28.05
N LEU A 445 28.31 -17.49 27.84
CA LEU A 445 27.89 -18.32 26.71
C LEU A 445 28.01 -17.59 25.37
N VAL A 446 27.72 -16.29 25.35
CA VAL A 446 27.91 -15.42 24.17
C VAL A 446 29.39 -15.31 23.80
N ASP A 447 30.26 -15.06 24.79
CA ASP A 447 31.71 -14.97 24.59
C ASP A 447 32.30 -16.31 24.09
N ALA A 448 31.72 -17.44 24.53
CA ALA A 448 32.17 -18.79 24.17
C ALA A 448 31.49 -19.38 22.92
N ALA A 449 30.68 -18.61 22.19
CA ALA A 449 30.06 -19.03 20.93
C ALA A 449 30.99 -18.75 19.74
N ASP A 450 30.92 -19.57 18.70
CA ASP A 450 31.66 -19.30 17.46
C ASP A 450 31.01 -18.16 16.66
N VAL A 451 29.67 -18.08 16.73
CA VAL A 451 28.86 -17.05 16.06
C VAL A 451 27.67 -16.69 16.94
N VAL A 452 27.33 -15.40 16.99
CA VAL A 452 26.11 -14.89 17.60
C VAL A 452 25.10 -14.54 16.51
N ILE A 453 23.88 -15.08 16.61
CA ILE A 453 22.73 -14.59 15.83
C ILE A 453 21.87 -13.77 16.78
N PHE A 454 21.82 -12.46 16.56
CA PHE A 454 21.02 -11.52 17.35
C PHE A 454 19.76 -11.14 16.59
N ALA A 455 18.61 -11.66 17.01
CA ALA A 455 17.31 -11.26 16.48
C ALA A 455 16.77 -10.03 17.20
N SER A 456 16.24 -9.07 16.46
CA SER A 456 15.55 -7.89 17.00
C SER A 456 14.18 -7.70 16.36
N ILE A 457 13.25 -7.13 17.12
CA ILE A 457 11.91 -6.76 16.67
C ILE A 457 11.66 -5.31 17.08
N ASN A 458 11.75 -4.39 16.12
CA ASN A 458 11.58 -2.95 16.30
C ASN A 458 12.49 -2.41 17.42
N ALA A 459 13.79 -2.71 17.38
CA ALA A 459 14.76 -2.27 18.37
C ALA A 459 14.79 -0.73 18.55
N ARG A 460 14.48 0.07 17.52
CA ARG A 460 14.38 1.54 17.66
C ARG A 460 13.27 1.99 18.62
N GLU A 461 12.23 1.18 18.79
CA GLU A 461 11.13 1.40 19.74
C GLU A 461 11.43 0.75 21.10
N SER A 462 12.56 0.06 21.25
CA SER A 462 12.87 -0.81 22.37
C SER A 462 14.30 -0.61 22.87
N ALA A 463 14.45 0.30 23.84
CA ALA A 463 15.75 0.70 24.37
C ALA A 463 16.63 -0.50 24.80
N TYR A 464 16.05 -1.55 25.41
CA TYR A 464 16.84 -2.71 25.84
C TYR A 464 17.38 -3.54 24.66
N GLN A 465 16.60 -3.73 23.59
CA GLN A 465 17.07 -4.42 22.39
C GLN A 465 18.16 -3.62 21.70
N ARG A 466 17.95 -2.30 21.59
CA ARG A 466 18.91 -1.39 20.99
C ARG A 466 20.24 -1.40 21.72
N THR A 467 20.23 -1.19 23.05
CA THR A 467 21.45 -1.17 23.86
C THR A 467 22.22 -2.48 23.75
N LEU A 468 21.55 -3.63 23.96
CA LEU A 468 22.22 -4.92 23.90
C LEU A 468 22.81 -5.20 22.51
N GLY A 469 22.06 -4.94 21.44
CA GLY A 469 22.54 -5.15 20.07
C GLY A 469 23.78 -4.31 19.73
N LEU A 470 23.90 -3.10 20.29
CA LEU A 470 25.07 -2.24 20.13
C LEU A 470 26.28 -2.70 20.97
N GLU A 471 26.06 -3.42 22.07
CA GLU A 471 27.10 -3.92 22.98
C GLU A 471 27.69 -5.26 22.53
N LEU A 472 26.88 -6.16 21.96
CA LEU A 472 27.28 -7.52 21.58
C LEU A 472 28.54 -7.61 20.69
N PRO A 473 28.79 -6.72 19.70
CA PRO A 473 30.02 -6.78 18.92
C PRO A 473 31.32 -6.60 19.72
N ARG A 474 31.24 -6.09 20.96
CA ARG A 474 32.38 -6.00 21.88
C ARG A 474 32.69 -7.33 22.57
N HIS A 475 31.70 -8.22 22.63
CA HIS A 475 31.76 -9.55 23.25
C HIS A 475 32.14 -10.62 22.22
N ASN A 476 31.40 -10.65 21.12
CA ASN A 476 31.62 -11.62 20.05
C ASN A 476 31.57 -10.91 18.70
N ARG A 477 32.71 -10.86 18.00
CA ARG A 477 32.83 -10.12 16.74
C ARG A 477 32.08 -10.82 15.60
N PRO A 478 32.18 -12.15 15.41
CA PRO A 478 31.31 -12.92 14.51
C PRO A 478 29.83 -12.85 14.91
N MET A 479 29.13 -11.81 14.45
CA MET A 479 27.73 -11.59 14.78
C MET A 479 26.90 -11.28 13.54
N VAL A 480 25.78 -11.98 13.42
CA VAL A 480 24.70 -11.65 12.49
C VAL A 480 23.58 -10.95 13.26
N ALA A 481 23.35 -9.67 12.98
CA ALA A 481 22.15 -8.99 13.45
C ALA A 481 21.00 -9.21 12.46
N MET A 482 19.86 -9.68 12.94
CA MET A 482 18.65 -9.94 12.16
C MET A 482 17.52 -9.04 12.63
N ALA A 483 17.17 -8.04 11.83
CA ALA A 483 15.97 -7.25 12.04
C ALA A 483 14.76 -8.01 11.51
N LEU A 484 13.97 -8.56 12.44
CA LEU A 484 12.81 -9.39 12.13
C LEU A 484 11.55 -8.57 11.83
N CYS A 485 11.60 -7.24 11.84
CA CYS A 485 10.44 -6.40 11.52
C CYS A 485 10.91 -5.14 10.80
N ASN A 486 10.84 -3.96 11.41
CA ASN A 486 11.38 -2.74 10.80
C ASN A 486 12.87 -2.92 10.45
N PRO A 487 13.30 -2.67 9.21
CA PRO A 487 14.68 -2.87 8.78
C PRO A 487 15.63 -1.82 9.37
N TYR A 488 15.14 -0.84 10.11
CA TYR A 488 15.90 0.29 10.62
C TYR A 488 16.66 0.01 11.91
N ASP A 489 16.39 -1.12 12.59
CA ASP A 489 16.92 -1.48 13.91
C ASP A 489 18.42 -1.21 14.07
N PHE A 490 19.21 -1.58 13.06
CA PHE A 490 20.66 -1.32 13.00
C PHE A 490 21.13 -0.82 11.63
N LEU A 491 20.23 -0.30 10.78
CA LEU A 491 20.55 0.02 9.37
C LEU A 491 21.67 1.05 9.22
N GLU A 492 21.66 2.08 10.06
CA GLU A 492 22.64 3.18 10.05
C GLU A 492 23.91 2.86 10.88
N ASP A 493 23.91 1.77 11.64
CA ASP A 493 25.01 1.37 12.50
C ASP A 493 26.04 0.55 11.73
N SER A 494 26.97 1.24 11.06
CA SER A 494 28.00 0.61 10.21
C SER A 494 28.94 -0.33 10.97
N PHE A 495 29.03 -0.22 12.30
CA PHE A 495 29.79 -1.15 13.13
C PHE A 495 29.11 -2.53 13.29
N ILE A 496 27.81 -2.64 12.97
CA ILE A 496 27.12 -3.91 12.82
C ILE A 496 27.44 -4.43 11.41
N GLN A 497 28.44 -5.29 11.35
CA GLN A 497 29.13 -5.62 10.11
C GLN A 497 28.38 -6.64 9.24
N THR A 498 27.54 -7.50 9.84
CA THR A 498 26.67 -8.46 9.14
C THR A 498 25.22 -8.26 9.58
N TYR A 499 24.36 -7.87 8.64
CA TYR A 499 23.00 -7.42 8.92
C TYR A 499 22.00 -7.97 7.90
N VAL A 500 20.91 -8.56 8.39
CA VAL A 500 19.83 -9.17 7.61
C VAL A 500 18.49 -8.55 8.00
N ALA A 501 17.65 -8.25 7.01
CA ALA A 501 16.28 -7.77 7.22
C ALA A 501 15.27 -8.79 6.67
N THR A 502 14.27 -9.14 7.48
CA THR A 502 13.16 -10.05 7.08
C THR A 502 11.83 -9.33 6.86
N TYR A 503 11.72 -8.08 7.33
CA TYR A 503 10.54 -7.19 7.19
C TYR A 503 9.30 -7.63 7.97
N GLU A 504 9.31 -8.78 8.62
CA GLU A 504 8.22 -9.28 9.46
C GLU A 504 8.64 -10.52 10.27
N PRO A 505 8.12 -10.67 11.51
CA PRO A 505 8.53 -11.74 12.42
C PRO A 505 7.67 -12.98 12.19
N THR A 506 7.48 -13.36 10.93
CA THR A 506 6.76 -14.58 10.57
C THR A 506 7.74 -15.75 10.48
N ILE A 507 7.22 -16.94 10.77
CA ILE A 507 7.99 -18.19 10.73
C ILE A 507 8.52 -18.44 9.31
N GLU A 508 7.73 -18.10 8.30
CA GLU A 508 8.06 -18.22 6.89
C GLU A 508 9.22 -17.31 6.49
N ALA A 509 9.19 -16.03 6.89
CA ALA A 509 10.28 -15.08 6.62
C ALA A 509 11.57 -15.51 7.32
N PHE A 510 11.49 -15.93 8.59
CA PHE A 510 12.64 -16.39 9.35
C PHE A 510 13.25 -17.67 8.79
N THR A 511 12.42 -18.62 8.32
CA THR A 511 12.89 -19.86 7.67
C THR A 511 13.80 -19.57 6.49
N VAL A 512 13.39 -18.63 5.62
CA VAL A 512 14.20 -18.21 4.47
C VAL A 512 15.47 -17.49 4.93
N ALA A 513 15.37 -16.65 5.97
CA ALA A 513 16.53 -15.94 6.50
C ALA A 513 17.59 -16.89 7.05
N VAL A 514 17.20 -17.94 7.79
CA VAL A 514 18.10 -19.00 8.24
C VAL A 514 18.76 -19.71 7.05
N GLU A 515 17.99 -20.12 6.03
CA GLU A 515 18.56 -20.75 4.82
C GLU A 515 19.63 -19.86 4.17
N LEU A 516 19.39 -18.55 4.10
CA LEU A 516 20.34 -17.57 3.56
C LEU A 516 21.64 -17.54 4.38
N LEU A 517 21.58 -17.62 5.72
CA LEU A 517 22.80 -17.61 6.55
C LEU A 517 23.76 -18.75 6.19
N PHE A 518 23.24 -19.91 5.76
CA PHE A 518 24.05 -21.06 5.32
C PHE A 518 24.27 -21.08 3.80
N ARG A 519 23.50 -20.29 3.03
CA ARG A 519 23.54 -20.21 1.56
C ARG A 519 23.35 -18.76 1.08
N PRO A 520 24.31 -17.86 1.31
CA PRO A 520 24.13 -16.42 1.08
C PRO A 520 23.92 -16.05 -0.39
N HIS A 521 24.37 -16.90 -1.32
CA HIS A 521 24.13 -16.74 -2.77
C HIS A 521 22.64 -16.80 -3.17
N LEU A 522 21.76 -17.24 -2.27
CA LEU A 522 20.31 -17.24 -2.48
C LEU A 522 19.66 -15.88 -2.15
N ALA A 523 20.39 -14.95 -1.53
CA ALA A 523 19.89 -13.62 -1.21
C ALA A 523 19.52 -12.85 -2.49
N LYS A 524 18.22 -12.54 -2.66
CA LYS A 524 17.71 -11.79 -3.81
C LYS A 524 17.05 -10.47 -3.43
N GLY A 525 16.65 -10.33 -2.16
CA GLY A 525 16.01 -9.13 -1.63
C GLY A 525 16.88 -7.89 -1.75
N SER A 526 16.23 -6.74 -1.80
CA SER A 526 16.90 -5.44 -1.77
C SER A 526 16.13 -4.52 -0.85
N LEU A 527 16.82 -3.61 -0.15
CA LEU A 527 16.14 -2.69 0.75
C LEU A 527 15.10 -1.83 -0.01
N PRO A 528 13.83 -1.82 0.43
CA PRO A 528 12.80 -0.92 -0.13
C PRO A 528 12.82 0.46 0.52
N VAL A 529 13.81 0.74 1.36
CA VAL A 529 13.96 1.94 2.20
C VAL A 529 15.40 2.44 2.18
N GLY A 530 15.60 3.72 2.45
CA GLY A 530 16.93 4.34 2.48
C GLY A 530 17.41 4.82 1.10
N PRO A 531 18.59 5.44 1.02
CA PRO A 531 19.04 6.13 -0.19
C PRO A 531 19.43 5.18 -1.34
N GLU A 532 19.90 3.98 -1.01
CA GLU A 532 20.36 3.00 -1.99
C GLU A 532 19.23 2.04 -2.37
N LYS A 533 18.59 2.30 -3.51
CA LYS A 533 17.48 1.49 -4.04
C LYS A 533 17.82 0.93 -5.41
N PRO A 534 17.54 -0.35 -5.71
CA PRO A 534 17.64 -0.84 -7.07
C PRO A 534 16.67 -0.09 -7.99
N ALA A 535 17.17 0.33 -9.16
CA ALA A 535 16.30 0.70 -10.26
C ALA A 535 15.42 -0.50 -10.65
N PRO A 536 14.21 -0.29 -11.23
CA PRO A 536 13.38 -1.38 -11.70
C PRO A 536 14.18 -2.29 -12.63
N ARG A 537 14.52 -3.51 -12.19
CA ARG A 537 15.45 -4.39 -12.91
C ARG A 537 14.98 -4.80 -14.30
N TRP A 538 13.71 -4.58 -14.64
CA TRP A 538 13.13 -4.93 -15.94
C TRP A 538 13.02 -3.74 -16.91
N LEU A 539 13.19 -2.49 -16.42
CA LEU A 539 12.98 -1.29 -17.21
C LEU A 539 14.05 -0.23 -16.93
N GLU A 540 14.79 0.14 -17.97
CA GLU A 540 15.77 1.22 -17.95
C GLU A 540 15.27 2.39 -18.80
N VAL A 541 15.35 3.61 -18.28
CA VAL A 541 15.09 4.82 -19.07
C VAL A 541 16.41 5.51 -19.31
N GLN A 542 16.69 5.82 -20.58
CA GLN A 542 17.93 6.46 -20.99
C GLN A 542 17.65 7.52 -22.06
N GLN A 543 18.64 8.37 -22.31
CA GLN A 543 18.59 9.32 -23.41
C GLN A 543 18.56 8.56 -24.75
N TYR A 544 17.67 9.02 -25.64
CA TYR A 544 17.52 8.49 -26.99
C TYR A 544 18.79 8.75 -27.82
N ALA A 545 19.28 7.71 -28.48
CA ALA A 545 20.38 7.76 -29.43
C ALA A 545 19.91 7.30 -30.82
N ALA A 546 19.84 8.23 -31.78
CA ALA A 546 19.25 7.97 -33.10
C ALA A 546 19.87 6.75 -33.82
N ALA A 547 21.19 6.58 -33.73
CA ALA A 547 21.91 5.49 -34.38
C ALA A 547 21.50 4.09 -33.91
N THR A 548 21.05 3.94 -32.66
CA THR A 548 20.74 2.63 -32.06
C THR A 548 19.26 2.43 -31.79
N ASP A 549 18.50 3.53 -31.65
CA ASP A 549 17.16 3.49 -31.09
C ASP A 549 16.07 3.72 -32.15
N PHE A 550 16.40 4.44 -33.23
CA PHE A 550 15.38 4.95 -34.18
C PHE A 550 14.49 3.85 -34.74
N SER A 551 15.07 2.73 -35.21
CA SER A 551 14.27 1.62 -35.76
C SER A 551 13.24 1.08 -34.76
N GLN A 552 13.62 0.94 -33.50
CA GLN A 552 12.72 0.40 -32.48
C GLN A 552 11.72 1.45 -31.99
N VAL A 553 12.11 2.72 -31.94
CA VAL A 553 11.18 3.85 -31.70
C VAL A 553 10.12 3.91 -32.80
N TYR A 554 10.51 3.72 -34.07
CA TYR A 554 9.58 3.67 -35.19
C TYR A 554 8.62 2.47 -35.09
N ASP A 555 9.10 1.30 -34.69
CA ASP A 555 8.23 0.14 -34.43
C ASP A 555 7.21 0.42 -33.32
N VAL A 556 7.64 1.04 -32.21
CA VAL A 556 6.74 1.44 -31.11
C VAL A 556 5.74 2.48 -31.60
N TRP A 557 6.16 3.45 -32.42
CA TRP A 557 5.27 4.45 -33.02
C TRP A 557 4.16 3.77 -33.83
N LEU A 558 4.53 2.88 -34.76
CA LEU A 558 3.56 2.18 -35.61
C LEU A 558 2.61 1.31 -34.80
N ALA A 559 3.09 0.67 -33.73
CA ALA A 559 2.28 -0.19 -32.88
C ALA A 559 1.32 0.60 -31.96
N ALA A 560 1.81 1.67 -31.34
CA ALA A 560 1.07 2.45 -30.35
C ALA A 560 0.15 3.50 -30.99
N LEU A 561 0.48 3.99 -32.18
CA LEU A 561 -0.21 5.08 -32.88
C LEU A 561 -0.62 4.65 -34.31
N PRO A 562 -1.36 3.54 -34.48
CA PRO A 562 -1.62 2.96 -35.81
C PRO A 562 -2.41 3.88 -36.75
N SER A 563 -3.19 4.81 -36.20
CA SER A 563 -3.97 5.82 -36.94
C SER A 563 -3.14 7.04 -37.35
N TYR A 564 -1.94 7.24 -36.77
CA TYR A 564 -1.07 8.39 -37.04
C TYR A 564 0.21 7.94 -37.75
N ARG A 565 0.06 7.33 -38.93
CA ARG A 565 1.20 6.85 -39.71
C ARG A 565 2.04 8.03 -40.24
N VAL A 566 3.35 7.91 -40.07
CA VAL A 566 4.37 8.82 -40.59
C VAL A 566 5.45 7.96 -41.25
N SER A 567 6.09 8.45 -42.31
CA SER A 567 7.25 7.74 -42.89
C SER A 567 8.43 7.78 -41.92
N ALA A 568 9.34 6.81 -42.03
CA ALA A 568 10.58 6.80 -41.27
C ALA A 568 11.40 8.09 -41.47
N ASP A 569 11.49 8.57 -42.71
CA ASP A 569 12.22 9.80 -43.04
C ASP A 569 11.60 11.03 -42.34
N ASN A 570 10.28 11.20 -42.44
CA ASN A 570 9.60 12.34 -41.80
C ASN A 570 9.69 12.27 -40.26
N LEU A 571 9.62 11.08 -39.67
CA LEU A 571 9.79 10.93 -38.22
C LEU A 571 11.23 11.25 -37.81
N THR A 572 12.22 10.84 -38.60
CA THR A 572 13.64 11.17 -38.36
C THR A 572 13.85 12.68 -38.38
N GLU A 573 13.32 13.38 -39.38
CA GLU A 573 13.41 14.84 -39.48
C GLU A 573 12.67 15.54 -38.34
N ALA A 574 11.55 15.00 -37.87
CA ALA A 574 10.81 15.59 -36.76
C ALA A 574 11.50 15.39 -35.40
N ILE A 575 12.12 14.24 -35.16
CA ILE A 575 12.85 13.93 -33.92
C ILE A 575 14.20 14.67 -33.90
N THR A 576 14.92 14.65 -35.00
CA THR A 576 16.24 15.27 -35.15
C THR A 576 16.18 16.30 -36.26
N PRO A 577 15.55 17.46 -36.00
CA PRO A 577 15.43 18.51 -37.00
C PRO A 577 16.82 19.00 -37.41
N PRO A 578 16.98 19.41 -38.68
CA PRO A 578 18.23 19.99 -39.14
C PRO A 578 18.66 21.19 -38.27
N PRO A 579 19.96 21.49 -38.12
CA PRO A 579 20.46 22.51 -37.19
C PRO A 579 19.90 23.93 -37.40
N HIS A 580 19.34 24.21 -38.58
CA HIS A 580 18.75 25.49 -38.95
C HIS A 580 17.25 25.61 -38.60
N VAL A 581 16.68 24.59 -37.97
CA VAL A 581 15.28 24.45 -37.64
C VAL A 581 15.12 24.42 -36.11
N LEU A 582 14.39 25.39 -35.54
CA LEU A 582 14.05 25.40 -34.11
C LEU A 582 13.34 24.08 -33.73
N PRO A 583 13.60 23.54 -32.52
CA PRO A 583 13.97 24.22 -31.29
C PRO A 583 15.49 24.22 -31.09
N VAL A 584 15.95 25.01 -30.11
CA VAL A 584 17.39 25.15 -29.83
C VAL A 584 17.94 23.88 -29.16
N GLU A 585 17.11 23.12 -28.44
CA GLU A 585 17.52 21.92 -27.69
C GLU A 585 16.41 20.86 -27.61
N SER A 586 16.80 19.58 -27.62
CA SER A 586 15.91 18.44 -27.41
C SER A 586 16.48 17.47 -26.35
N HIS A 587 15.59 16.75 -25.66
CA HIS A 587 15.97 15.76 -24.65
C HIS A 587 15.06 14.53 -24.75
N HIS A 588 15.19 13.77 -25.83
CA HIS A 588 14.37 12.59 -26.06
C HIS A 588 14.81 11.42 -25.17
N LEU A 589 13.86 10.62 -24.69
CA LEU A 589 14.13 9.47 -23.85
C LEU A 589 13.51 8.20 -24.46
N VAL A 590 14.17 7.07 -24.23
CA VAL A 590 13.63 5.73 -24.51
C VAL A 590 13.59 4.90 -23.25
N ALA A 591 12.57 4.06 -23.15
CA ALA A 591 12.47 3.04 -22.11
C ALA A 591 12.76 1.67 -22.73
N ARG A 592 13.66 0.91 -22.10
CA ARG A 592 14.16 -0.38 -22.58
C ARG A 592 13.91 -1.49 -21.58
N THR A 593 13.64 -2.70 -22.07
CA THR A 593 13.64 -3.90 -21.23
C THR A 593 15.06 -4.32 -20.89
N SER A 594 15.32 -4.77 -19.67
CA SER A 594 16.67 -5.21 -19.26
C SER A 594 16.93 -6.71 -19.51
N TYR A 595 15.89 -7.50 -19.78
CA TYR A 595 15.94 -8.96 -20.02
C TYR A 595 14.67 -9.44 -20.76
N PRO A 596 14.73 -10.50 -21.61
CA PRO A 596 15.91 -11.23 -22.09
C PRO A 596 16.71 -10.50 -23.19
N GLU A 597 16.11 -9.51 -23.84
CA GLU A 597 16.75 -8.67 -24.86
C GLU A 597 16.48 -7.19 -24.58
N SER A 598 17.48 -6.34 -24.81
CA SER A 598 17.34 -4.89 -24.65
C SER A 598 16.54 -4.29 -25.81
N LYS A 599 15.22 -4.21 -25.61
CA LYS A 599 14.28 -3.70 -26.60
C LYS A 599 13.66 -2.39 -26.13
N VAL A 600 13.55 -1.40 -27.01
CA VAL A 600 12.78 -0.18 -26.75
C VAL A 600 11.30 -0.54 -26.70
N VAL A 601 10.66 -0.19 -25.58
CA VAL A 601 9.25 -0.49 -25.29
C VAL A 601 8.41 0.78 -25.07
N GLY A 602 9.04 1.94 -25.09
CA GLY A 602 8.39 3.23 -25.02
C GLY A 602 9.38 4.37 -25.27
N PHE A 603 8.86 5.54 -25.57
CA PHE A 603 9.67 6.74 -25.76
C PHE A 603 8.90 8.00 -25.36
N CYS A 604 9.64 9.07 -25.08
CA CYS A 604 9.09 10.41 -25.05
C CYS A 604 9.98 11.39 -25.83
N LEU A 605 9.33 12.27 -26.59
CA LEU A 605 9.98 13.29 -27.40
C LEU A 605 9.79 14.65 -26.73
N LEU A 606 10.88 15.16 -26.13
CA LEU A 606 10.91 16.46 -25.47
C LEU A 606 11.66 17.50 -26.30
N PHE A 607 11.06 18.69 -26.43
CA PHE A 607 11.71 19.88 -26.97
C PHE A 607 11.73 21.00 -25.93
N VAL A 608 12.77 21.81 -25.93
CA VAL A 608 12.91 22.93 -25.00
C VAL A 608 12.61 24.24 -25.71
N ALA A 609 11.66 24.99 -25.17
CA ALA A 609 11.33 26.34 -25.60
C ALA A 609 11.57 27.32 -24.43
N ALA A 610 12.39 28.34 -24.67
CA ALA A 610 12.60 29.40 -23.69
C ALA A 610 11.46 30.43 -23.77
N GLN A 611 10.78 30.70 -22.64
CA GLN A 611 9.87 31.84 -22.50
C GLN A 611 10.31 32.69 -21.30
N GLN A 612 10.95 33.83 -21.58
CA GLN A 612 11.35 34.84 -20.58
C GLN A 612 12.13 34.21 -19.40
N ASP A 613 11.48 34.09 -18.22
CA ASP A 613 12.04 33.65 -16.93
C ASP A 613 11.66 32.21 -16.55
N THR A 614 11.00 31.45 -17.43
CA THR A 614 10.62 30.04 -17.17
C THR A 614 10.86 29.20 -18.40
N VAL A 615 11.59 28.09 -18.22
CA VAL A 615 11.84 27.15 -19.31
C VAL A 615 10.58 26.30 -19.54
N CYS A 616 10.09 26.29 -20.76
CA CYS A 616 8.98 25.45 -21.16
C CYS A 616 9.50 24.19 -21.84
N VAL A 617 9.34 23.04 -21.19
CA VAL A 617 9.61 21.74 -21.82
C VAL A 617 8.31 21.24 -22.44
N GLN A 618 8.39 20.93 -23.73
CA GLN A 618 7.25 20.52 -24.56
C GLN A 618 7.31 19.00 -24.80
N LEU A 619 6.34 18.27 -24.27
CA LEU A 619 6.17 16.83 -24.51
C LEU A 619 5.43 16.62 -25.83
N ALA A 620 6.19 16.53 -26.91
CA ALA A 620 5.67 16.43 -28.27
C ALA A 620 4.98 15.10 -28.57
N ALA A 621 5.52 14.01 -28.03
CA ALA A 621 4.94 12.69 -28.11
C ALA A 621 5.35 11.83 -26.91
N LEU A 622 4.46 10.97 -26.45
CA LEU A 622 4.73 9.89 -25.51
C LEU A 622 3.99 8.66 -26.03
N ALA A 623 4.72 7.56 -26.24
CA ALA A 623 4.13 6.31 -26.69
C ALA A 623 4.78 5.12 -25.98
N VAL A 624 3.98 4.07 -25.77
CA VAL A 624 4.37 2.83 -25.12
C VAL A 624 3.80 1.68 -25.94
N ASP A 625 4.59 0.63 -26.15
CA ASP A 625 4.16 -0.61 -26.79
C ASP A 625 2.82 -1.07 -26.15
N PRO A 626 1.74 -1.26 -26.94
CA PRO A 626 0.43 -1.64 -26.43
C PRO A 626 0.44 -2.85 -25.49
N LYS A 627 1.36 -3.80 -25.68
CA LYS A 627 1.47 -5.01 -24.84
C LYS A 627 2.03 -4.73 -23.44
N LEU A 628 2.66 -3.57 -23.26
CA LEU A 628 3.36 -3.17 -22.05
C LEU A 628 2.76 -1.90 -21.42
N GLN A 629 1.66 -1.39 -21.96
CA GLN A 629 0.83 -0.39 -21.29
C GLN A 629 0.32 -0.94 -19.95
N GLY A 630 0.04 -0.04 -18.99
CA GLY A 630 -0.31 -0.41 -17.62
C GLY A 630 0.86 -0.86 -16.73
N ARG A 631 2.03 -1.21 -17.31
CA ARG A 631 3.21 -1.65 -16.54
C ARG A 631 4.08 -0.50 -16.01
N GLY A 632 3.62 0.75 -16.14
CA GLY A 632 4.33 1.92 -15.63
C GLY A 632 5.44 2.48 -16.53
N VAL A 633 5.60 1.99 -17.76
CA VAL A 633 6.60 2.51 -18.73
C VAL A 633 6.43 4.01 -18.97
N GLY A 634 5.22 4.46 -19.32
CA GLY A 634 4.94 5.89 -19.54
C GLY A 634 5.14 6.73 -18.28
N THR A 635 4.83 6.18 -17.10
CA THR A 635 5.11 6.85 -15.82
C THR A 635 6.62 6.99 -15.58
N ALA A 636 7.43 5.98 -15.93
CA ALA A 636 8.88 6.04 -15.78
C ALA A 636 9.50 7.10 -16.72
N LEU A 637 9.06 7.16 -17.98
CA LEU A 637 9.47 8.18 -18.94
C LEU A 637 9.17 9.60 -18.45
N LEU A 638 7.96 9.83 -17.90
CA LEU A 638 7.58 11.12 -17.33
C LEU A 638 8.36 11.45 -16.04
N ALA A 639 8.68 10.45 -15.23
CA ALA A 639 9.48 10.64 -14.03
C ALA A 639 10.90 11.08 -14.39
N GLU A 640 11.54 10.43 -15.36
CA GLU A 640 12.88 10.79 -15.83
C GLU A 640 12.89 12.17 -16.49
N CYS A 641 11.87 12.50 -17.29
CA CYS A 641 11.67 13.85 -17.83
C CYS A 641 11.66 14.91 -16.71
N ARG A 642 10.89 14.68 -15.64
CA ARG A 642 10.80 15.63 -14.52
C ARG A 642 12.11 15.71 -13.73
N ALA A 643 12.78 14.58 -13.50
CA ALA A 643 14.08 14.54 -12.82
C ALA A 643 15.15 15.31 -13.60
N TRP A 644 15.19 15.13 -14.92
CA TRP A 644 16.06 15.90 -15.80
C TRP A 644 15.74 17.40 -15.74
N MET A 645 14.45 17.79 -15.78
CA MET A 645 14.04 19.20 -15.67
C MET A 645 14.46 19.84 -14.35
N GLU A 646 14.21 19.16 -13.23
CA GLU A 646 14.58 19.63 -11.88
C GLU A 646 16.09 19.79 -11.72
N LYS A 647 16.88 18.92 -12.34
CA LYS A 647 18.35 18.99 -12.34
C LYS A 647 18.88 20.10 -13.25
N THR A 648 18.22 20.34 -14.37
CA THR A 648 18.75 21.19 -15.46
C THR A 648 18.31 22.64 -15.33
N PHE A 649 17.08 22.88 -14.86
CA PHE A 649 16.47 24.21 -14.86
C PHE A 649 16.08 24.66 -13.46
N LYS A 650 16.32 25.94 -13.14
CA LYS A 650 15.88 26.53 -11.87
C LYS A 650 14.36 26.69 -11.78
N LYS A 651 13.72 27.05 -12.91
CA LYS A 651 12.27 27.24 -13.02
C LYS A 651 11.81 26.74 -14.37
N SER A 652 10.97 25.71 -14.35
CA SER A 652 10.48 25.07 -15.57
C SER A 652 9.04 24.59 -15.44
N ARG A 653 8.35 24.46 -16.57
CA ARG A 653 7.05 23.79 -16.68
C ARG A 653 7.06 22.76 -17.79
N LEU A 654 6.24 21.73 -17.66
CA LEU A 654 6.07 20.66 -18.66
C LEU A 654 4.69 20.82 -19.31
N GLU A 655 4.66 20.97 -20.62
CA GLU A 655 3.43 21.11 -21.41
C GLU A 655 3.21 19.90 -22.33
N LEU A 656 1.94 19.59 -22.62
CA LEU A 656 1.59 18.55 -23.60
C LEU A 656 1.54 19.16 -24.99
N GLY A 657 2.10 18.44 -25.96
CA GLY A 657 2.26 18.91 -27.32
C GLY A 657 3.53 19.73 -27.50
N SER A 658 3.68 20.29 -28.68
CA SER A 658 4.86 21.10 -29.07
C SER A 658 4.46 22.18 -30.08
N THR A 659 5.29 23.22 -30.16
CA THR A 659 5.08 24.33 -31.10
C THR A 659 5.72 24.05 -32.44
N PHE A 660 7.03 23.83 -32.47
CA PHE A 660 7.79 23.41 -33.64
C PHE A 660 9.12 22.77 -33.22
N PRO A 661 9.54 21.62 -33.79
CA PRO A 661 8.78 20.71 -34.64
C PRO A 661 7.59 20.15 -33.87
N ARG A 662 6.53 19.79 -34.60
CA ARG A 662 5.23 19.48 -33.99
C ARG A 662 4.57 18.28 -34.63
N PHE A 663 4.22 17.32 -33.78
CA PHE A 663 3.23 16.28 -34.09
C PHE A 663 1.83 16.78 -33.77
N TRP A 664 1.62 17.24 -32.53
CA TRP A 664 0.35 17.80 -32.07
C TRP A 664 0.56 19.06 -31.21
N PRO A 665 -0.39 20.02 -31.26
CA PRO A 665 -0.38 21.20 -30.39
C PRO A 665 -0.82 20.89 -28.95
N GLY A 666 -1.31 19.67 -28.68
CA GLY A 666 -1.84 19.19 -27.41
C GLY A 666 -2.24 17.72 -27.53
N LEU A 667 -3.12 17.22 -26.66
CA LEU A 667 -3.64 15.86 -26.80
C LEU A 667 -4.63 15.77 -27.98
N PRO A 668 -4.48 14.79 -28.89
CA PRO A 668 -5.47 14.53 -29.92
C PRO A 668 -6.84 14.16 -29.31
N ILE A 669 -7.91 14.73 -29.87
CA ILE A 669 -9.28 14.56 -29.35
C ILE A 669 -9.92 13.22 -29.74
N ASP A 670 -9.36 12.56 -30.74
CA ASP A 670 -9.78 11.25 -31.24
C ASP A 670 -9.12 10.08 -30.47
N LEU A 671 -8.24 10.37 -29.50
CA LEU A 671 -7.72 9.37 -28.59
C LEU A 671 -8.73 8.99 -27.49
N PRO A 672 -8.69 7.75 -26.99
CA PRO A 672 -9.53 7.30 -25.89
C PRO A 672 -9.38 8.18 -24.63
N THR A 673 -10.47 8.33 -23.86
CA THR A 673 -10.51 9.15 -22.64
C THR A 673 -9.45 8.75 -21.62
N GLU A 674 -9.09 7.47 -21.58
CA GLU A 674 -8.05 6.91 -20.69
C GLU A 674 -6.69 7.57 -20.91
N VAL A 675 -6.41 8.07 -22.13
CA VAL A 675 -5.18 8.82 -22.43
C VAL A 675 -5.20 10.19 -21.75
N GLN A 676 -6.34 10.88 -21.75
CA GLN A 676 -6.48 12.16 -21.05
C GLN A 676 -6.35 11.97 -19.54
N GLU A 677 -7.05 10.95 -19.01
CA GLU A 677 -6.98 10.56 -17.61
C GLU A 677 -5.54 10.23 -17.19
N PHE A 678 -4.76 9.54 -18.04
CA PHE A 678 -3.35 9.26 -17.76
C PHE A 678 -2.57 10.53 -17.41
N PHE A 679 -2.73 11.61 -18.18
CA PHE A 679 -2.03 12.87 -17.93
C PHE A 679 -2.62 13.65 -16.75
N VAL A 680 -3.95 13.74 -16.64
CA VAL A 680 -4.64 14.45 -15.53
C VAL A 680 -4.21 13.87 -14.18
N HIS A 681 -4.24 12.55 -14.05
CA HIS A 681 -3.83 11.90 -12.81
C HIS A 681 -2.33 12.07 -12.49
N ARG A 682 -1.52 12.47 -13.47
CA ARG A 682 -0.08 12.76 -13.31
C ARG A 682 0.21 14.26 -13.19
N GLY A 683 -0.82 15.04 -12.85
CA GLY A 683 -0.71 16.46 -12.49
C GLY A 683 -0.74 17.42 -13.67
N PHE A 684 -1.09 16.95 -14.87
CA PHE A 684 -1.33 17.85 -16.00
C PHE A 684 -2.73 18.47 -15.88
N GLN A 685 -2.82 19.78 -16.14
CA GLN A 685 -4.10 20.48 -16.23
C GLN A 685 -4.45 20.59 -17.71
N LEU A 686 -5.52 19.92 -18.14
CA LEU A 686 -6.00 20.00 -19.51
C LEU A 686 -6.93 21.21 -19.65
N ILE A 687 -6.73 22.03 -20.68
CA ILE A 687 -7.63 23.13 -21.00
C ILE A 687 -8.91 22.50 -21.59
N PRO A 688 -10.12 22.81 -21.07
CA PRO A 688 -11.35 22.29 -21.64
C PRO A 688 -11.44 22.70 -23.11
N SER A 689 -11.78 21.75 -23.99
CA SER A 689 -12.13 22.11 -25.37
C SER A 689 -13.25 23.14 -25.31
N PRO A 690 -13.16 24.31 -25.99
CA PRO A 690 -14.30 25.20 -26.09
C PRO A 690 -15.45 24.38 -26.66
N ALA A 691 -16.54 24.27 -25.89
CA ALA A 691 -17.74 23.60 -26.34
C ALA A 691 -18.09 24.17 -27.71
N VAL A 692 -18.17 23.28 -28.70
CA VAL A 692 -18.68 23.64 -30.03
C VAL A 692 -20.11 24.10 -29.79
N CYS A 693 -20.34 25.41 -29.87
CA CYS A 693 -21.67 26.02 -29.81
C CYS A 693 -22.55 25.54 -30.97
#